data_AF-A0A1L9AUS2-F1
#
_entry.id   AF-A0A1L9AUS2-F1
#
_cell.length_a   1.000
_cell.length_b   1.000
_cell.length_c   1.000
_cell.angle_alpha   90.00
_cell.angle_beta   90.00
_cell.angle_gamma   90.00
#
_symmetry.space_group_name_H-M   'P 1'
#
loop_
_entity.id
_entity.type
_entity.pdbx_description
1 polymer ?
#
loop_
_entity_poly.entity_id
_entity_poly.type
_entity_poly.pdbx_seq_one_letter_code
_entity_poly.pdbx_strand_id
1 'polypeptide(L)'
;MANPYEGIAARLNFSKPGRSACKAWPKQKLEDGQSVGEILESLKERPAFQVAARSDWFVELQGVVAASDSDSIAAQVAALAAAAAARGAHAEWARFPLEGNAFLCQVWDGKRKKFVEAEPEASHVQADYRFIQKGLREEAKKLAPTPSKAPAERGLECGCGAPVQRTATRCASCGRSFKEPLRTDALPRNWEEALASARKRLHELGLHPNPEDSFGGLAELHPQNAKQALGAPGILRDVGITLLSPEEFERRKALFADASSWPRKFPLGRGKDLREWVEHAMERAQDADRPTLERLVAEREDTLRALRDVEGTRPGWFTAAAAAGEQRVDLTTLGPRMNVLLAVAGKAPVGTEAWELRAVLRTAPERVPASRKRALLTRAEKEGLASSAKLGRWLDVLRLVERRSLADALSSLLQRAAKADGKKPTPEALGWLAQQVLAWKEDGRKLHLWPLPEEELERALKEVAKTGLPAGLARFREEKVAAPRGLEGHDAWAIEVHRVKTPKVRCPECGASIAPKAELRIPTLGKTLGARTVRIYECETCAREEPTSDKLQVRVEAGAPKGTHAPKHFVDYPDVHEARKLVKKGFDEKRYRLFLEQNGLLEPQAVKLGGYAGPYEDPEQLQLGVRCKHPSALLHLSPHALGLQLPKPRVAVELCMKPGCKRPGVAEEVSTG
;
A
#
# COMPACT_ATOMS: atom_id res chain seq x y z
N MET A 1 -15.95 30.98 -44.28
CA MET A 1 -16.56 29.87 -45.04
C MET A 1 -18.04 29.86 -44.69
N ALA A 2 -18.94 29.90 -45.67
CA ALA A 2 -20.37 29.79 -45.42
C ALA A 2 -20.66 28.45 -44.73
N ASN A 3 -21.52 28.45 -43.70
CA ASN A 3 -21.92 27.22 -43.03
C ASN A 3 -22.60 26.33 -44.10
N PRO A 4 -22.16 25.07 -44.32
CA PRO A 4 -22.76 24.20 -45.34
C PRO A 4 -24.22 23.83 -45.05
N TYR A 5 -24.75 24.26 -43.91
CA TYR A 5 -26.11 24.02 -43.48
C TYR A 5 -26.82 25.31 -43.06
N GLU A 6 -28.13 25.33 -43.28
CA GLU A 6 -29.05 26.37 -42.84
C GLU A 6 -30.14 25.77 -41.95
N GLY A 7 -30.70 26.59 -41.06
CA GLY A 7 -31.84 26.23 -40.23
C GLY A 7 -33.13 26.63 -40.93
N ILE A 8 -34.09 25.73 -40.99
CA ILE A 8 -35.46 26.02 -41.43
C ILE A 8 -36.40 25.60 -40.32
N ALA A 9 -37.31 26.49 -39.92
CA ALA A 9 -38.32 26.19 -38.92
C ALA A 9 -39.65 26.86 -39.24
N ALA A 10 -40.75 26.20 -38.89
CA ALA A 10 -42.09 26.74 -39.00
C ALA A 10 -42.94 26.35 -37.79
N ARG A 11 -43.81 27.27 -37.38
CA ARG A 11 -44.76 27.08 -36.29
C ARG A 11 -46.16 27.37 -36.80
N LEU A 12 -47.03 26.38 -36.66
CA LEU A 12 -48.40 26.40 -37.15
C LEU A 12 -49.34 26.19 -35.96
N ASN A 13 -50.11 27.22 -35.63
CA ASN A 13 -51.02 27.22 -34.49
C ASN A 13 -52.45 27.38 -34.98
N PHE A 14 -53.23 26.31 -34.89
CA PHE A 14 -54.65 26.31 -35.19
C PHE A 14 -55.39 26.80 -33.94
N SER A 15 -56.22 27.83 -34.07
CA SER A 15 -56.98 28.36 -32.93
C SER A 15 -57.82 27.25 -32.25
N LYS A 16 -58.15 27.39 -30.96
CA LYS A 16 -58.79 26.31 -30.16
C LYS A 16 -60.11 25.70 -30.70
N PRO A 17 -60.93 26.33 -31.55
CA PRO A 17 -61.99 25.63 -32.28
C PRO A 17 -61.51 24.87 -33.55
N GLY A 18 -60.32 25.17 -34.07
CA GLY A 18 -59.71 24.63 -35.29
C GLY A 18 -59.06 23.25 -35.18
N ARG A 19 -59.42 22.42 -34.18
CA ARG A 19 -58.88 21.05 -34.05
C ARG A 19 -59.19 20.18 -35.28
N SER A 20 -60.38 20.34 -35.85
CA SER A 20 -60.77 19.66 -37.10
C SER A 20 -59.94 20.14 -38.29
N ALA A 21 -59.63 21.43 -38.36
CA ALA A 21 -58.78 22.01 -39.40
C ALA A 21 -57.33 21.48 -39.30
N CYS A 22 -56.78 21.36 -38.10
CA CYS A 22 -55.46 20.76 -37.87
C CYS A 22 -55.41 19.29 -38.30
N LYS A 23 -56.47 18.50 -38.02
CA LYS A 23 -56.56 17.08 -38.44
C LYS A 23 -56.79 16.92 -39.95
N ALA A 24 -57.46 17.87 -40.59
CA ALA A 24 -57.74 17.85 -42.03
C ALA A 24 -56.62 18.46 -42.88
N TRP A 25 -55.71 19.24 -42.29
CA TRP A 25 -54.62 19.89 -43.00
C TRP A 25 -53.65 18.90 -43.68
N PRO A 26 -53.20 17.79 -43.04
CA PRO A 26 -52.35 16.79 -43.70
C PRO A 26 -52.97 16.12 -44.93
N LYS A 27 -54.30 16.18 -45.08
CA LYS A 27 -55.03 15.57 -46.21
C LYS A 27 -55.23 16.54 -47.39
N GLN A 28 -54.79 17.79 -47.26
CA GLN A 28 -54.93 18.80 -48.30
C GLN A 28 -53.94 18.56 -49.45
N LYS A 29 -54.37 18.87 -50.68
CA LYS A 29 -53.49 18.99 -51.85
C LYS A 29 -53.06 20.44 -52.03
N LEU A 30 -51.78 20.64 -52.33
CA LEU A 30 -51.22 21.92 -52.73
C LEU A 30 -51.50 22.19 -54.21
N GLU A 31 -51.20 23.41 -54.67
CA GLU A 31 -51.46 23.86 -56.04
C GLU A 31 -50.68 23.07 -57.10
N ASP A 32 -49.53 22.49 -56.72
CA ASP A 32 -48.69 21.61 -57.55
C ASP A 32 -49.16 20.14 -57.58
N GLY A 33 -50.28 19.83 -56.91
CA GLY A 33 -50.86 18.49 -56.84
C GLY A 33 -50.29 17.57 -55.76
N GLN A 34 -49.18 17.94 -55.09
CA GLN A 34 -48.62 17.19 -53.98
C GLN A 34 -49.50 17.31 -52.74
N SER A 35 -49.65 16.22 -51.98
CA SER A 35 -50.36 16.29 -50.70
C SER A 35 -49.46 16.83 -49.59
N VAL A 36 -50.05 17.59 -48.66
CA VAL A 36 -49.39 18.05 -47.44
C VAL A 36 -48.79 16.86 -46.66
N GLY A 37 -49.49 15.72 -46.66
CA GLY A 37 -49.02 14.48 -46.05
C GLY A 37 -47.73 13.95 -46.66
N GLU A 38 -47.65 13.89 -48.00
CA GLU A 38 -46.45 13.42 -48.72
C GLU A 38 -45.24 14.32 -48.45
N ILE A 39 -45.42 15.65 -48.42
CA ILE A 39 -44.34 16.58 -48.11
C ILE A 39 -43.88 16.42 -46.65
N LEU A 40 -44.81 16.25 -45.70
CA LEU A 40 -44.44 16.02 -44.30
C LEU A 40 -43.67 14.71 -44.09
N GLU A 41 -44.04 13.63 -44.77
CA GLU A 41 -43.27 12.38 -44.70
C GLU A 41 -41.89 12.53 -45.38
N SER A 42 -41.82 13.19 -46.55
CA SER A 42 -40.54 13.47 -47.22
C SER A 42 -39.59 14.32 -46.36
N LEU A 43 -40.12 15.28 -45.60
CA LEU A 43 -39.32 16.07 -44.66
C LEU A 43 -38.82 15.23 -43.48
N LYS A 44 -39.64 14.31 -42.93
CA LYS A 44 -39.22 13.42 -41.82
C LYS A 44 -38.12 12.42 -42.21
N GLU A 45 -38.07 12.02 -43.48
CA GLU A 45 -37.04 11.13 -43.99
C GLU A 45 -35.66 11.80 -44.07
N ARG A 46 -35.59 13.14 -43.91
CA ARG A 46 -34.33 13.88 -43.97
C ARG A 46 -33.56 13.81 -42.64
N PRO A 47 -32.22 13.67 -42.68
CA PRO A 47 -31.39 13.72 -41.48
C PRO A 47 -31.58 15.02 -40.70
N ALA A 48 -31.85 14.90 -39.39
CA ALA A 48 -32.09 15.99 -38.43
C ALA A 48 -33.17 17.03 -38.81
N PHE A 49 -34.20 16.61 -39.57
CA PHE A 49 -35.45 17.37 -39.68
C PHE A 49 -36.51 16.73 -38.79
N GLN A 50 -37.05 17.50 -37.84
CA GLN A 50 -38.01 17.07 -36.85
C GLN A 50 -39.37 17.72 -37.07
N VAL A 51 -40.41 16.90 -36.95
CA VAL A 51 -41.80 17.34 -36.79
C VAL A 51 -42.14 17.17 -35.30
N ALA A 52 -41.72 18.13 -34.48
CA ALA A 52 -41.47 17.92 -33.05
C ALA A 52 -42.70 18.02 -32.14
N ALA A 53 -43.88 18.40 -32.63
CA ALA A 53 -45.11 18.30 -31.87
C ALA A 53 -46.33 18.27 -32.78
N ARG A 54 -47.11 17.19 -32.76
CA ARG A 54 -48.52 17.19 -33.21
C ARG A 54 -49.38 17.13 -31.95
N SER A 55 -49.80 18.29 -31.45
CA SER A 55 -51.02 18.31 -30.65
C SER A 55 -52.21 18.50 -31.60
N ASP A 56 -53.44 18.31 -31.10
CA ASP A 56 -54.65 18.47 -31.92
C ASP A 56 -54.86 19.89 -32.52
N TRP A 57 -53.96 20.84 -32.25
CA TRP A 57 -54.09 22.24 -32.62
C TRP A 57 -52.74 22.94 -32.89
N PHE A 58 -51.62 22.20 -32.90
CA PHE A 58 -50.27 22.77 -33.01
C PHE A 58 -49.33 21.85 -33.78
N VAL A 59 -48.56 22.43 -34.70
CA VAL A 59 -47.50 21.76 -35.46
C VAL A 59 -46.23 22.62 -35.46
N GLU A 60 -45.11 22.02 -35.04
CA GLU A 60 -43.79 22.63 -35.15
C GLU A 60 -42.90 21.78 -36.07
N LEU A 61 -42.33 22.44 -37.08
CA LEU A 61 -41.38 21.89 -38.03
C LEU A 61 -40.05 22.58 -37.76
N GLN A 62 -38.97 21.82 -37.61
CA GLN A 62 -37.64 22.40 -37.47
C GLN A 62 -36.61 21.42 -38.00
N GLY A 63 -35.63 21.90 -38.75
CA GLY A 63 -34.58 21.03 -39.23
C GLY A 63 -33.38 21.75 -39.81
N VAL A 64 -32.29 21.00 -39.86
CA VAL A 64 -31.05 21.40 -40.50
C VAL A 64 -31.06 20.89 -41.93
N VAL A 65 -30.82 21.77 -42.89
CA VAL A 65 -30.76 21.41 -44.31
C VAL A 65 -29.43 21.83 -44.91
N ALA A 66 -28.92 21.08 -45.88
CA ALA A 66 -27.75 21.49 -46.65
C ALA A 66 -28.07 22.78 -47.42
N ALA A 67 -27.10 23.69 -47.52
CA ALA A 67 -27.28 24.96 -48.24
C ALA A 67 -27.62 24.76 -49.73
N SER A 68 -27.26 23.62 -50.33
CA SER A 68 -27.65 23.25 -51.70
C SER A 68 -29.13 22.93 -51.84
N ASP A 69 -29.78 22.50 -50.76
CA ASP A 69 -31.16 22.02 -50.74
C ASP A 69 -32.11 23.04 -50.10
N SER A 70 -31.57 24.10 -49.50
CA SER A 70 -32.32 24.97 -48.60
C SER A 70 -33.38 25.80 -49.29
N ASP A 71 -33.17 26.22 -50.54
CA ASP A 71 -34.19 26.90 -51.34
C ASP A 71 -35.41 25.99 -51.56
N SER A 72 -35.17 24.73 -51.94
CA SER A 72 -36.22 23.74 -52.20
C SER A 72 -37.01 23.43 -50.93
N ILE A 73 -36.32 23.23 -49.81
CA ILE A 73 -36.97 22.91 -48.53
C ILE A 73 -37.67 24.13 -47.94
N ALA A 74 -37.12 25.33 -48.09
CA ALA A 74 -37.80 26.55 -47.67
C ALA A 74 -39.10 26.75 -48.45
N ALA A 75 -39.11 26.48 -49.76
CA ALA A 75 -40.32 26.54 -50.57
C ALA A 75 -41.38 25.53 -50.10
N GLN A 76 -40.98 24.30 -49.79
CA GLN A 76 -41.89 23.28 -49.23
C GLN A 76 -42.46 23.69 -47.87
N VAL A 77 -41.62 24.16 -46.95
CA VAL A 77 -42.05 24.62 -45.62
C VAL A 77 -42.96 25.86 -45.72
N ALA A 78 -42.65 26.80 -46.62
CA ALA A 78 -43.48 27.96 -46.89
C ALA A 78 -44.85 27.55 -47.47
N ALA A 79 -44.89 26.58 -48.37
CA ALA A 79 -46.14 26.06 -48.94
C ALA A 79 -47.00 25.33 -47.89
N LEU A 80 -46.37 24.56 -47.00
CA LEU A 80 -47.02 23.94 -45.84
C LEU A 80 -47.63 25.01 -44.91
N ALA A 81 -46.88 26.07 -44.63
CA ALA A 81 -47.33 27.19 -43.81
C ALA A 81 -48.49 27.96 -44.48
N ALA A 82 -48.42 28.21 -45.79
CA ALA A 82 -49.49 28.84 -46.56
C ALA A 82 -50.77 27.99 -46.57
N ALA A 83 -50.64 26.66 -46.74
CA ALA A 83 -51.77 25.74 -46.69
C ALA A 83 -52.43 25.70 -45.30
N ALA A 84 -51.63 25.77 -44.23
CA ALA A 84 -52.14 25.86 -42.87
C ALA A 84 -52.85 27.21 -42.63
N ALA A 85 -52.28 28.31 -43.13
CA ALA A 85 -52.86 29.64 -43.04
C ALA A 85 -54.19 29.75 -43.79
N ALA A 86 -54.32 29.12 -44.96
CA ALA A 86 -55.59 29.01 -45.70
C ALA A 86 -56.68 28.26 -44.92
N ARG A 87 -56.29 27.41 -43.96
CA ARG A 87 -57.18 26.72 -43.01
C ARG A 87 -57.37 27.48 -41.69
N GLY A 88 -56.93 28.74 -41.62
CA GLY A 88 -57.11 29.61 -40.48
C GLY A 88 -56.09 29.43 -39.36
N ALA A 89 -54.96 28.77 -39.61
CA ALA A 89 -53.85 28.72 -38.66
C ALA A 89 -53.10 30.07 -38.62
N HIS A 90 -52.62 30.44 -37.44
CA HIS A 90 -51.45 31.33 -37.36
C HIS A 90 -50.25 30.53 -37.87
N ALA A 91 -49.61 31.02 -38.93
CA ALA A 91 -48.49 30.36 -39.56
C ALA A 91 -47.31 31.32 -39.62
N GLU A 92 -46.16 30.84 -39.18
CA GLU A 92 -44.89 31.55 -39.28
C GLU A 92 -43.79 30.58 -39.64
N TRP A 93 -42.85 31.03 -40.44
CA TRP A 93 -41.69 30.25 -40.82
C TRP A 93 -40.46 31.13 -40.98
N ALA A 94 -39.29 30.55 -40.79
CA ALA A 94 -38.03 31.24 -40.96
C ALA A 94 -37.01 30.29 -41.58
N ARG A 95 -36.19 30.87 -42.47
CA ARG A 95 -34.93 30.30 -42.93
C ARG A 95 -33.84 31.19 -42.37
N PHE A 96 -32.84 30.61 -41.72
CA PHE A 96 -31.80 31.38 -41.05
C PHE A 96 -30.45 30.70 -41.09
N PRO A 97 -29.36 31.48 -41.11
CA PRO A 97 -28.03 30.93 -40.88
C PRO A 97 -27.94 30.39 -39.46
N LEU A 98 -27.32 29.23 -39.27
CA LEU A 98 -27.11 28.65 -37.94
C LEU A 98 -26.07 29.41 -37.09
N GLU A 99 -25.32 30.31 -37.73
CA GLU A 99 -24.28 31.15 -37.13
C GLU A 99 -24.57 32.62 -37.48
N GLY A 100 -24.50 33.52 -36.49
CA GLY A 100 -24.77 34.95 -36.67
C GLY A 100 -26.06 35.43 -35.99
N ASN A 101 -26.20 36.75 -35.87
CA ASN A 101 -27.23 37.41 -35.07
C ASN A 101 -28.03 38.40 -35.92
N ALA A 102 -28.79 37.92 -36.90
CA ALA A 102 -29.92 38.60 -37.53
C ALA A 102 -30.52 37.72 -38.63
N PHE A 103 -31.83 37.46 -38.57
CA PHE A 103 -32.62 36.96 -39.69
C PHE A 103 -34.05 37.45 -39.54
N LEU A 104 -34.77 37.57 -40.66
CA LEU A 104 -36.19 37.90 -40.66
C LEU A 104 -37.00 36.60 -40.71
N CYS A 105 -38.08 36.55 -39.95
CA CYS A 105 -39.08 35.50 -40.06
C CYS A 105 -40.26 35.99 -40.91
N GLN A 106 -40.98 35.06 -41.52
CA GLN A 106 -42.16 35.32 -42.33
C GLN A 106 -43.39 34.93 -41.53
N VAL A 107 -44.25 35.89 -41.20
CA VAL A 107 -45.49 35.65 -40.44
C VAL A 107 -46.70 35.89 -41.33
N TRP A 108 -47.68 35.00 -41.27
CA TRP A 108 -48.91 35.15 -42.04
C TRP A 108 -49.77 36.30 -41.51
N ASP A 109 -49.95 37.34 -42.32
CA ASP A 109 -50.90 38.41 -42.05
C ASP A 109 -52.27 38.03 -42.62
N GLY A 110 -53.19 37.62 -41.76
CA GLY A 110 -54.55 37.26 -42.13
C GLY A 110 -55.37 38.39 -42.77
N LYS A 111 -55.02 39.67 -42.54
CA LYS A 111 -55.69 40.83 -43.18
C LYS A 111 -55.16 41.04 -44.60
N ARG A 112 -53.85 40.93 -44.80
CA ARG A 112 -53.21 41.11 -46.11
C ARG A 112 -53.17 39.83 -46.95
N LYS A 113 -53.59 38.69 -46.38
CA LYS A 113 -53.58 37.35 -46.99
C LYS A 113 -52.23 37.00 -47.63
N LYS A 114 -51.14 37.36 -46.95
CA LYS A 114 -49.77 37.08 -47.39
C LYS A 114 -48.82 36.99 -46.19
N PHE A 115 -47.67 36.38 -46.40
CA PHE A 115 -46.57 36.46 -45.45
C PHE A 115 -45.93 37.85 -45.46
N VAL A 116 -45.59 38.36 -44.29
CA VAL A 116 -44.86 39.61 -44.08
C VAL A 116 -43.62 39.34 -43.25
N GLU A 117 -42.56 40.08 -43.52
CA GLU A 117 -41.30 39.98 -42.78
C GLU A 117 -41.46 40.59 -41.38
N ALA A 118 -40.95 39.89 -40.38
CA ALA A 118 -40.91 40.34 -39.00
C ALA A 118 -39.57 39.97 -38.36
N GLU A 119 -39.08 40.81 -37.45
CA GLU A 119 -37.97 40.43 -36.57
C GLU A 119 -38.41 39.28 -35.66
N PRO A 120 -37.54 38.29 -35.34
CA PRO A 120 -37.86 37.16 -34.47
C PRO A 120 -38.38 37.58 -33.08
N GLU A 121 -38.03 38.77 -32.62
CA GLU A 121 -38.42 39.34 -31.34
C GLU A 121 -39.74 40.14 -31.39
N ALA A 122 -40.35 40.26 -32.57
CA ALA A 122 -41.60 40.98 -32.73
C ALA A 122 -42.75 40.29 -31.96
N SER A 123 -43.62 41.08 -31.32
CA SER A 123 -44.66 40.60 -30.39
C SER A 123 -45.70 39.65 -31.00
N HIS A 124 -45.76 39.54 -32.33
CA HIS A 124 -46.70 38.69 -33.06
C HIS A 124 -46.07 37.40 -33.59
N VAL A 125 -44.76 37.21 -33.35
CA VAL A 125 -44.03 35.96 -33.58
C VAL A 125 -44.17 35.07 -32.34
N GLN A 126 -44.60 33.82 -32.50
CA GLN A 126 -44.86 32.91 -31.38
C GLN A 126 -43.72 31.94 -31.10
N ALA A 127 -42.87 31.66 -32.08
CA ALA A 127 -41.74 30.78 -31.99
C ALA A 127 -40.53 31.52 -31.41
N ASP A 128 -39.87 30.89 -30.43
CA ASP A 128 -38.55 31.34 -29.98
C ASP A 128 -37.49 30.87 -30.98
N TYR A 129 -37.40 31.58 -32.12
CA TYR A 129 -36.47 31.21 -33.18
C TYR A 129 -35.00 31.31 -32.75
N ARG A 130 -34.67 32.09 -31.71
CA ARG A 130 -33.31 32.10 -31.12
C ARG A 130 -33.03 30.79 -30.41
N PHE A 131 -33.98 30.28 -29.62
CA PHE A 131 -33.86 28.97 -28.99
C PHE A 131 -33.81 27.84 -30.02
N ILE A 132 -34.66 27.88 -31.04
CA ILE A 132 -34.66 26.91 -32.15
C ILE A 132 -33.32 26.95 -32.90
N GLN A 133 -32.80 28.14 -33.23
CA GLN A 133 -31.49 28.30 -33.90
C GLN A 133 -30.36 27.70 -33.06
N LYS A 134 -30.36 27.91 -31.74
CA LYS A 134 -29.39 27.28 -30.83
C LYS A 134 -29.50 25.76 -30.85
N GLY A 135 -30.72 25.21 -30.84
CA GLY A 135 -30.96 23.77 -30.92
C GLY A 135 -30.48 23.16 -32.25
N LEU A 136 -30.86 23.76 -33.38
CA LEU A 136 -30.47 23.31 -34.72
C LEU A 136 -28.97 23.45 -34.97
N ARG A 137 -28.29 24.42 -34.34
CA ARG A 137 -26.83 24.54 -34.38
C ARG A 137 -26.14 23.31 -33.77
N GLU A 138 -26.66 22.78 -32.67
CA GLU A 138 -26.12 21.55 -32.06
C GLU A 138 -26.41 20.30 -32.91
N GLU A 139 -27.58 20.23 -33.55
CA GLU A 139 -27.90 19.13 -34.48
C GLU A 139 -27.05 19.17 -35.75
N ALA A 140 -26.78 20.36 -36.30
CA ALA A 140 -25.90 20.52 -37.46
C ALA A 140 -24.46 20.08 -37.17
N LYS A 141 -23.97 20.28 -35.93
CA LYS A 141 -22.66 19.74 -35.50
C LYS A 141 -22.63 18.22 -35.52
N LYS A 142 -23.75 17.54 -35.32
CA LYS A 142 -23.86 16.06 -35.40
C LYS A 142 -23.95 15.57 -36.84
N LEU A 143 -24.56 16.35 -37.73
CA LEU A 143 -24.73 16.02 -39.15
C LEU A 143 -23.55 16.37 -40.03
N ALA A 144 -22.75 17.37 -39.65
CA ALA A 144 -21.57 17.73 -40.40
C ALA A 144 -20.66 16.48 -40.51
N PRO A 145 -20.29 16.04 -41.73
CA PRO A 145 -19.35 14.95 -41.87
C PRO A 145 -18.11 15.33 -41.06
N THR A 146 -17.79 14.52 -40.05
CA THR A 146 -16.52 14.63 -39.31
C THR A 146 -15.44 14.82 -40.36
N PRO A 147 -14.77 15.99 -40.45
CA PRO A 147 -13.88 16.23 -41.57
C PRO A 147 -12.73 15.22 -41.49
N SER A 148 -12.84 14.20 -42.34
CA SER A 148 -11.80 13.27 -42.68
C SER A 148 -10.73 14.08 -43.42
N LYS A 149 -9.58 14.24 -42.76
CA LYS A 149 -8.28 14.68 -43.30
C LYS A 149 -8.17 16.12 -43.82
N ALA A 150 -7.98 17.04 -42.88
CA ALA A 150 -6.69 17.74 -42.69
C ALA A 150 -6.83 18.60 -41.42
N PRO A 151 -5.89 18.57 -40.46
CA PRO A 151 -5.98 19.41 -39.29
C PRO A 151 -5.75 20.87 -39.71
N ALA A 152 -6.84 21.62 -39.91
CA ALA A 152 -6.76 23.06 -39.75
C ALA A 152 -6.36 23.30 -38.29
N GLU A 153 -5.18 23.88 -38.09
CA GLU A 153 -4.58 24.14 -36.80
C GLU A 153 -5.59 24.84 -35.89
N ARG A 154 -6.19 24.09 -34.96
CA ARG A 154 -6.98 24.69 -33.89
C ARG A 154 -6.02 25.54 -33.08
N GLY A 155 -6.14 26.86 -33.21
CA GLY A 155 -5.45 27.81 -32.36
C GLY A 155 -5.73 27.48 -30.89
N LEU A 156 -4.74 27.71 -30.04
CA LEU A 156 -4.88 27.53 -28.59
C LEU A 156 -5.99 28.46 -28.09
N GLU A 157 -6.70 28.11 -27.02
CA GLU A 157 -7.66 29.01 -26.37
C GLU A 157 -7.18 29.36 -24.95
N CYS A 158 -7.33 30.61 -24.56
CA CYS A 158 -7.07 31.07 -23.19
C CYS A 158 -8.19 30.61 -22.25
N GLY A 159 -7.93 30.49 -20.95
CA GLY A 159 -8.96 30.15 -19.95
C GLY A 159 -10.15 31.13 -19.84
N CYS A 160 -10.11 32.28 -20.53
CA CYS A 160 -11.24 33.20 -20.70
C CYS A 160 -12.07 32.92 -21.98
N GLY A 161 -11.74 31.87 -22.74
CA GLY A 161 -12.40 31.48 -24.00
C GLY A 161 -11.91 32.23 -25.24
N ALA A 162 -10.87 33.06 -25.14
CA ALA A 162 -10.35 33.80 -26.29
C ALA A 162 -9.35 32.95 -27.12
N PRO A 163 -9.35 33.04 -28.46
CA PRO A 163 -8.37 32.37 -29.29
C PRO A 163 -6.97 32.98 -29.11
N VAL A 164 -5.95 32.13 -29.14
CA VAL A 164 -4.55 32.42 -28.82
C VAL A 164 -3.66 31.81 -29.90
N GLN A 165 -2.78 32.65 -30.46
CA GLN A 165 -1.74 32.19 -31.37
C GLN A 165 -0.67 31.39 -30.60
N ARG A 166 -0.08 30.36 -31.23
CA ARG A 166 0.96 29.51 -30.60
C ARG A 166 2.17 30.28 -30.04
N THR A 167 2.45 31.46 -30.57
CA THR A 167 3.57 32.33 -30.18
C THR A 167 3.19 33.42 -29.17
N ALA A 168 1.92 33.52 -28.79
CA ALA A 168 1.45 34.54 -27.87
C ALA A 168 2.04 34.34 -26.46
N THR A 169 2.54 35.41 -25.87
CA THR A 169 3.15 35.36 -24.52
C THR A 169 2.19 35.81 -23.42
N ARG A 170 1.06 36.44 -23.80
CA ARG A 170 -0.06 36.83 -22.94
C ARG A 170 -1.37 36.75 -23.73
N CYS A 171 -2.50 36.59 -23.04
CA CYS A 171 -3.82 36.63 -23.67
C CYS A 171 -4.20 38.06 -24.06
N ALA A 172 -4.58 38.30 -25.31
CA ALA A 172 -5.03 39.62 -25.78
C ALA A 172 -6.36 40.06 -25.15
N SER A 173 -7.19 39.12 -24.67
CA SER A 173 -8.50 39.41 -24.08
C SER A 173 -8.44 39.66 -22.57
N CYS A 174 -7.71 38.84 -21.81
CA CYS A 174 -7.68 38.92 -20.33
C CYS A 174 -6.32 39.34 -19.75
N GLY A 175 -5.31 39.61 -20.58
CA GLY A 175 -3.99 40.09 -20.16
C GLY A 175 -3.13 39.08 -19.39
N ARG A 176 -3.67 37.88 -19.10
CA ARG A 176 -2.98 36.83 -18.34
C ARG A 176 -1.74 36.36 -19.08
N SER A 177 -0.60 36.32 -18.39
CA SER A 177 0.68 35.85 -18.93
C SER A 177 0.65 34.34 -19.13
N PHE A 178 1.18 33.87 -20.26
CA PHE A 178 1.39 32.45 -20.55
C PHE A 178 2.81 31.98 -20.22
N LYS A 179 3.70 32.91 -19.84
CA LYS A 179 5.08 32.62 -19.44
C LYS A 179 5.24 32.45 -17.92
N GLU A 180 4.20 32.72 -17.15
CA GLU A 180 4.23 32.62 -15.70
C GLU A 180 3.63 31.29 -15.24
N PRO A 181 4.29 30.56 -14.32
CA PRO A 181 3.74 29.33 -13.77
C PRO A 181 2.46 29.63 -13.00
N LEU A 182 1.42 28.79 -13.19
CA LEU A 182 0.20 28.86 -12.40
C LEU A 182 0.56 28.56 -10.93
N ARG A 183 0.40 29.57 -10.08
CA ARG A 183 0.46 29.39 -8.63
C ARG A 183 -0.72 28.51 -8.19
N THR A 184 -0.52 27.67 -7.18
CA THR A 184 -1.47 26.64 -6.70
C THR A 184 -2.85 27.19 -6.29
N ASP A 185 -2.92 28.46 -5.95
CA ASP A 185 -4.12 29.24 -5.64
C ASP A 185 -4.98 29.62 -6.86
N ALA A 186 -4.46 29.44 -8.09
CA ALA A 186 -5.16 29.70 -9.34
C ALA A 186 -5.72 28.44 -10.03
N LEU A 187 -5.64 27.27 -9.39
CA LEU A 187 -6.22 26.02 -9.89
C LEU A 187 -7.75 26.04 -9.76
N PRO A 188 -8.52 25.63 -10.79
CA PRO A 188 -9.96 25.46 -10.67
C PRO A 188 -10.27 24.39 -9.61
N ARG A 189 -11.33 24.58 -8.80
CA ARG A 189 -11.71 23.63 -7.72
C ARG A 189 -11.91 22.17 -8.17
N ASN A 190 -12.09 21.92 -9.46
CA ASN A 190 -12.35 20.60 -10.07
C ASN A 190 -11.16 20.05 -10.91
N TRP A 191 -9.94 20.53 -10.69
CA TRP A 191 -8.75 20.10 -11.42
C TRP A 191 -8.47 18.57 -11.31
N GLU A 192 -8.82 17.95 -10.19
CA GLU A 192 -8.68 16.49 -9.96
C GLU A 192 -9.60 15.66 -10.85
N GLU A 193 -10.85 16.11 -11.09
CA GLU A 193 -11.81 15.44 -11.97
C GLU A 193 -11.39 15.53 -13.44
N ALA A 194 -10.84 16.68 -13.86
CA ALA A 194 -10.29 16.85 -15.21
C ALA A 194 -9.09 15.92 -15.46
N LEU A 195 -8.22 15.74 -14.46
CA LEU A 195 -7.13 14.76 -14.49
C LEU A 195 -7.64 13.31 -14.53
N ALA A 196 -8.74 12.99 -13.87
CA ALA A 196 -9.33 11.64 -13.92
C ALA A 196 -9.85 11.29 -15.33
N SER A 197 -10.54 12.22 -16.00
CA SER A 197 -10.99 12.04 -17.39
C SER A 197 -9.82 11.96 -18.37
N ALA A 198 -8.78 12.76 -18.16
CA ALA A 198 -7.53 12.72 -18.91
C ALA A 198 -6.82 11.37 -18.79
N ARG A 199 -6.66 10.86 -17.56
CA ARG A 199 -6.07 9.54 -17.26
C ARG A 199 -6.88 8.40 -17.90
N LYS A 200 -8.22 8.48 -17.84
CA LYS A 200 -9.11 7.51 -18.48
C LYS A 200 -8.96 7.51 -20.00
N ARG A 201 -8.87 8.68 -20.64
CA ARG A 201 -8.73 8.77 -22.09
C ARG A 201 -7.34 8.35 -22.58
N LEU A 202 -6.29 8.68 -21.83
CA LEU A 202 -4.94 8.16 -22.05
C LEU A 202 -4.96 6.62 -22.02
N HIS A 203 -5.58 6.04 -21.00
CA HIS A 203 -5.77 4.59 -20.90
C HIS A 203 -6.58 4.01 -22.08
N GLU A 204 -7.63 4.67 -22.54
CA GLU A 204 -8.40 4.26 -23.73
C GLU A 204 -7.59 4.33 -25.04
N LEU A 205 -6.57 5.18 -25.10
CA LEU A 205 -5.65 5.32 -26.23
C LEU A 205 -4.42 4.40 -26.12
N GLY A 206 -4.33 3.56 -25.08
CA GLY A 206 -3.16 2.72 -24.81
C GLY A 206 -1.93 3.51 -24.34
N LEU A 207 -2.14 4.75 -23.91
CA LEU A 207 -1.11 5.69 -23.47
C LEU A 207 -1.15 5.80 -21.95
N HIS A 208 -0.06 5.54 -21.27
CA HIS A 208 -0.06 5.52 -19.81
C HIS A 208 1.29 6.06 -19.32
N PRO A 209 1.33 7.32 -18.86
CA PRO A 209 2.57 7.95 -18.40
C PRO A 209 3.14 7.24 -17.16
N ASN A 210 4.44 7.44 -16.89
CA ASN A 210 5.11 6.86 -15.74
C ASN A 210 4.47 7.42 -14.44
N PRO A 211 4.22 6.62 -13.39
CA PRO A 211 3.75 7.15 -12.10
C PRO A 211 4.70 8.19 -11.46
N GLU A 212 6.00 8.16 -11.80
CA GLU A 212 7.00 9.16 -11.35
C GLU A 212 7.20 10.31 -12.34
N ASP A 213 6.62 10.25 -13.55
CA ASP A 213 6.50 11.44 -14.38
C ASP A 213 5.60 12.37 -13.60
N SER A 214 6.19 13.38 -12.95
CA SER A 214 5.42 14.37 -12.26
C SER A 214 4.40 14.89 -13.27
N PHE A 215 3.11 14.77 -12.93
CA PHE A 215 2.07 15.54 -13.59
C PHE A 215 2.37 17.06 -13.51
N GLY A 216 3.50 17.49 -12.93
CA GLY A 216 4.04 18.85 -12.99
C GLY A 216 4.15 19.41 -14.41
N GLY A 217 4.53 18.62 -15.42
CA GLY A 217 4.48 19.07 -16.83
C GLY A 217 3.04 19.22 -17.36
N LEU A 218 2.09 18.45 -16.83
CA LEU A 218 0.66 18.62 -17.08
C LEU A 218 0.05 19.77 -16.26
N ALA A 219 0.70 20.24 -15.21
CA ALA A 219 0.34 21.45 -14.45
C ALA A 219 0.79 22.74 -15.18
N GLU A 220 1.76 22.63 -16.10
CA GLU A 220 2.10 23.69 -17.07
C GLU A 220 1.09 23.75 -18.23
N LEU A 221 0.26 22.71 -18.43
CA LEU A 221 -0.82 22.70 -19.40
C LEU A 221 -2.10 23.30 -18.80
N HIS A 222 -2.60 24.35 -19.44
CA HIS A 222 -3.81 25.08 -19.04
C HIS A 222 -5.00 24.11 -18.77
N PRO A 223 -5.68 24.15 -17.60
CA PRO A 223 -6.69 23.16 -17.19
C PRO A 223 -7.96 23.05 -18.05
N GLN A 224 -8.16 23.90 -19.06
CA GLN A 224 -9.28 23.78 -20.02
C GLN A 224 -8.87 23.11 -21.34
N ASN A 225 -7.57 22.99 -21.62
CA ASN A 225 -7.05 22.39 -22.85
C ASN A 225 -6.50 20.97 -22.65
N ALA A 226 -6.48 20.43 -21.43
CA ALA A 226 -6.04 19.05 -21.17
C ALA A 226 -6.76 18.04 -22.08
N LYS A 227 -8.06 18.20 -22.30
CA LYS A 227 -8.86 17.31 -23.16
C LYS A 227 -8.48 17.39 -24.65
N GLN A 228 -8.00 18.54 -25.13
CA GLN A 228 -7.54 18.74 -26.51
C GLN A 228 -6.04 18.38 -26.67
N ALA A 229 -5.22 18.68 -25.67
CA ALA A 229 -3.80 18.35 -25.59
C ALA A 229 -3.57 16.83 -25.61
N LEU A 230 -4.44 16.06 -24.94
CA LEU A 230 -4.40 14.59 -24.92
C LEU A 230 -4.88 13.94 -26.23
N GLY A 231 -5.56 14.70 -27.10
CA GLY A 231 -6.08 14.22 -28.38
C GLY A 231 -5.13 14.41 -29.56
N ALA A 232 -4.02 15.12 -29.38
CA ALA A 232 -3.04 15.39 -30.42
C ALA A 232 -1.70 14.71 -30.09
N PRO A 233 -1.29 13.66 -30.83
CA PRO A 233 -0.02 12.97 -30.60
C PRO A 233 1.21 13.90 -30.61
N GLY A 234 1.13 15.04 -31.32
CA GLY A 234 2.17 16.07 -31.32
C GLY A 234 2.32 16.79 -29.98
N ILE A 235 1.21 17.16 -29.33
CA ILE A 235 1.22 17.92 -28.07
C ILE A 235 1.75 17.06 -26.91
N LEU A 236 1.45 15.76 -26.90
CA LEU A 236 1.99 14.82 -25.92
C LEU A 236 3.52 14.69 -26.03
N ARG A 237 4.08 14.67 -27.24
CA ARG A 237 5.53 14.69 -27.46
C ARG A 237 6.16 16.02 -27.05
N ASP A 238 5.48 17.13 -27.31
CA ASP A 238 5.96 18.48 -27.00
C ASP A 238 6.04 18.76 -25.49
N VAL A 239 5.23 18.07 -24.67
CA VAL A 239 5.33 18.09 -23.19
C VAL A 239 6.23 16.98 -22.63
N GLY A 240 7.07 16.37 -23.48
CA GLY A 240 8.06 15.36 -23.08
C GLY A 240 7.50 13.95 -22.86
N ILE A 241 6.23 13.67 -23.17
CA ILE A 241 5.63 12.34 -23.02
C ILE A 241 5.87 11.54 -24.30
N THR A 242 6.74 10.53 -24.22
CA THR A 242 7.00 9.63 -25.37
C THR A 242 5.88 8.59 -25.48
N LEU A 243 5.26 8.50 -26.65
CA LEU A 243 4.19 7.52 -26.93
C LEU A 243 4.76 6.26 -27.59
N LEU A 244 4.26 5.09 -27.17
CA LEU A 244 4.54 3.81 -27.83
C LEU A 244 3.59 3.57 -29.00
N SER A 245 4.04 2.81 -30.01
CA SER A 245 3.11 2.29 -31.01
C SER A 245 2.26 1.15 -30.41
N PRO A 246 1.05 0.90 -30.93
CA PRO A 246 0.21 -0.21 -30.48
C PRO A 246 0.91 -1.58 -30.57
N GLU A 247 1.69 -1.81 -31.63
CA GLU A 247 2.42 -3.07 -31.84
C GLU A 247 3.49 -3.26 -30.76
N GLU A 248 4.24 -2.21 -30.43
CA GLU A 248 5.27 -2.27 -29.39
C GLU A 248 4.63 -2.40 -27.99
N PHE A 249 3.47 -1.79 -27.76
CA PHE A 249 2.71 -1.97 -26.52
C PHE A 249 2.28 -3.43 -26.33
N GLU A 250 1.64 -4.04 -27.33
CA GLU A 250 1.20 -5.44 -27.25
C GLU A 250 2.40 -6.40 -27.15
N ARG A 251 3.51 -6.11 -27.85
CA ARG A 251 4.77 -6.85 -27.68
C ARG A 251 5.26 -6.82 -26.23
N ARG A 252 5.30 -5.66 -25.58
CA ARG A 252 5.76 -5.53 -24.19
C ARG A 252 4.81 -6.20 -23.20
N LYS A 253 3.51 -6.08 -23.42
CA LYS A 253 2.48 -6.75 -22.61
C LYS A 253 2.63 -8.27 -22.70
N ALA A 254 2.91 -8.80 -23.89
CA ALA A 254 3.17 -10.22 -24.08
C ALA A 254 4.43 -10.71 -23.32
N LEU A 255 5.49 -9.90 -23.26
CA LEU A 255 6.69 -10.23 -22.47
C LEU A 255 6.37 -10.39 -20.98
N PHE A 256 5.60 -9.46 -20.40
CA PHE A 256 5.19 -9.58 -19.00
C PHE A 256 4.21 -10.71 -18.78
N ALA A 257 3.25 -10.94 -19.68
CA ALA A 257 2.31 -12.05 -19.57
C ALA A 257 3.02 -13.41 -19.60
N ASP A 258 4.06 -13.57 -20.42
CA ASP A 258 4.92 -14.76 -20.37
C ASP A 258 5.67 -14.85 -19.02
N ALA A 259 6.27 -13.75 -18.56
CA ALA A 259 6.97 -13.71 -17.28
C ALA A 259 6.06 -14.08 -16.08
N SER A 260 4.83 -13.56 -16.04
CA SER A 260 3.81 -13.90 -15.05
C SER A 260 3.52 -15.40 -14.95
N SER A 261 3.80 -16.17 -16.01
CA SER A 261 3.61 -17.62 -16.02
C SER A 261 4.78 -18.41 -15.41
N TRP A 262 5.95 -17.79 -15.24
CA TRP A 262 7.15 -18.46 -14.75
C TRP A 262 7.03 -19.08 -13.37
N PRO A 263 6.39 -18.46 -12.35
CA PRO A 263 6.25 -19.08 -11.04
C PRO A 263 5.55 -20.45 -11.08
N ARG A 264 4.64 -20.65 -12.05
CA ARG A 264 3.95 -21.92 -12.25
C ARG A 264 4.77 -22.90 -13.10
N LYS A 265 5.45 -22.42 -14.15
CA LYS A 265 6.24 -23.26 -15.09
C LYS A 265 7.61 -23.67 -14.54
N PHE A 266 8.22 -22.84 -13.71
CA PHE A 266 9.56 -23.00 -13.14
C PHE A 266 9.50 -22.76 -11.63
N PRO A 267 8.82 -23.62 -10.86
CA PRO A 267 8.59 -23.37 -9.44
C PRO A 267 9.92 -23.28 -8.67
N LEU A 268 10.10 -22.19 -7.93
CA LEU A 268 11.23 -21.94 -7.02
C LEU A 268 10.68 -21.55 -5.65
N GLY A 269 10.94 -22.39 -4.64
CA GLY A 269 10.54 -22.12 -3.26
C GLY A 269 9.05 -21.75 -3.09
N ARG A 270 8.79 -20.66 -2.36
CA ARG A 270 7.45 -20.10 -2.13
C ARG A 270 7.35 -18.76 -2.86
N GLY A 271 6.56 -18.71 -3.93
CA GLY A 271 6.22 -17.48 -4.66
C GLY A 271 5.08 -17.76 -5.63
N LYS A 272 3.96 -17.03 -5.51
CA LYS A 272 2.79 -17.23 -6.38
C LYS A 272 2.72 -16.22 -7.53
N ASP A 273 3.36 -15.07 -7.36
CA ASP A 273 3.45 -14.00 -8.35
C ASP A 273 4.89 -13.83 -8.87
N LEU A 274 5.05 -13.09 -9.98
CA LEU A 274 6.34 -12.90 -10.64
C LEU A 274 7.34 -12.20 -9.74
N ARG A 275 6.90 -11.22 -8.96
CA ARG A 275 7.78 -10.44 -8.08
C ARG A 275 8.40 -11.33 -7.01
N GLU A 276 7.58 -12.03 -6.22
CA GLU A 276 8.07 -12.95 -5.17
C GLU A 276 8.99 -14.01 -5.75
N TRP A 277 8.65 -14.51 -6.94
CA TRP A 277 9.46 -15.52 -7.63
C TRP A 277 10.82 -14.98 -8.06
N VAL A 278 10.88 -13.78 -8.66
CA VAL A 278 12.14 -13.13 -9.05
C VAL A 278 12.98 -12.76 -7.82
N GLU A 279 12.36 -12.21 -6.76
CA GLU A 279 13.04 -11.94 -5.49
C GLU A 279 13.63 -13.24 -4.91
N HIS A 280 12.87 -14.33 -4.91
CA HIS A 280 13.35 -15.63 -4.47
C HIS A 280 14.53 -16.13 -5.32
N ALA A 281 14.39 -16.11 -6.65
CA ALA A 281 15.41 -16.54 -7.60
C ALA A 281 16.75 -15.80 -7.40
N MET A 282 16.69 -14.50 -7.05
CA MET A 282 17.87 -13.67 -6.90
C MET A 282 18.47 -13.69 -5.50
N GLU A 283 17.62 -13.68 -4.47
CA GLU A 283 18.07 -13.49 -3.09
C GLU A 283 18.25 -14.82 -2.34
N ARG A 284 17.48 -15.85 -2.69
CA ARG A 284 17.36 -17.07 -1.89
C ARG A 284 17.77 -18.35 -2.60
N ALA A 285 17.74 -18.37 -3.92
CA ALA A 285 18.09 -19.55 -4.71
C ALA A 285 19.49 -20.08 -4.33
N GLN A 286 19.59 -21.40 -4.26
CA GLN A 286 20.81 -22.15 -3.94
C GLN A 286 21.27 -22.98 -5.14
N ASP A 287 22.41 -23.66 -5.00
CA ASP A 287 22.96 -24.56 -6.02
C ASP A 287 21.94 -25.64 -6.46
N ALA A 288 21.06 -26.09 -5.57
CA ALA A 288 19.97 -27.02 -5.88
C ALA A 288 18.92 -26.47 -6.86
N ASP A 289 18.74 -25.15 -6.91
CA ASP A 289 17.76 -24.49 -7.79
C ASP A 289 18.30 -24.23 -9.20
N ARG A 290 19.62 -24.41 -9.39
CA ARG A 290 20.32 -24.14 -10.65
C ARG A 290 19.68 -24.82 -11.87
N PRO A 291 19.32 -26.12 -11.86
CA PRO A 291 18.75 -26.76 -13.05
C PRO A 291 17.45 -26.09 -13.52
N THR A 292 16.63 -25.62 -12.59
CA THR A 292 15.38 -24.90 -12.89
C THR A 292 15.67 -23.54 -13.51
N LEU A 293 16.67 -22.82 -13.00
CA LEU A 293 17.10 -21.53 -13.53
C LEU A 293 17.73 -21.65 -14.92
N GLU A 294 18.59 -22.65 -15.13
CA GLU A 294 19.19 -22.94 -16.44
C GLU A 294 18.11 -23.35 -17.47
N ARG A 295 17.10 -24.12 -17.05
CA ARG A 295 15.95 -24.46 -17.90
C ARG A 295 15.12 -23.23 -18.28
N LEU A 296 14.83 -22.34 -17.32
CA LEU A 296 14.15 -21.08 -17.63
C LEU A 296 14.90 -20.29 -18.69
N VAL A 297 16.23 -20.15 -18.53
CA VAL A 297 17.03 -19.41 -19.52
C VAL A 297 17.01 -20.09 -20.87
N ALA A 298 17.14 -21.41 -20.92
CA ALA A 298 17.09 -22.15 -22.18
C ALA A 298 15.75 -21.99 -22.92
N GLU A 299 14.62 -21.95 -22.19
CA GLU A 299 13.29 -21.83 -22.79
C GLU A 299 12.84 -20.39 -23.05
N ARG A 300 13.36 -19.41 -22.30
CA ARG A 300 12.88 -18.01 -22.28
C ARG A 300 13.98 -16.98 -22.45
N GLU A 301 15.08 -17.33 -23.12
CA GLU A 301 16.23 -16.44 -23.32
C GLU A 301 15.83 -15.09 -23.91
N ASP A 302 14.99 -15.09 -24.96
CA ASP A 302 14.55 -13.86 -25.64
C ASP A 302 13.71 -12.96 -24.73
N THR A 303 12.78 -13.55 -23.97
CA THR A 303 11.98 -12.80 -22.98
C THR A 303 12.87 -12.20 -21.90
N LEU A 304 13.83 -12.99 -21.38
CA LEU A 304 14.78 -12.51 -20.37
C LEU A 304 15.65 -11.37 -20.87
N ARG A 305 16.18 -11.46 -22.10
CA ARG A 305 16.97 -10.38 -22.72
C ARG A 305 16.12 -9.13 -22.91
N ALA A 306 14.90 -9.28 -23.41
CA ALA A 306 13.99 -8.15 -23.60
C ALA A 306 13.60 -7.48 -22.27
N LEU A 307 13.39 -8.25 -21.21
CA LEU A 307 13.10 -7.74 -19.86
C LEU A 307 14.35 -7.18 -19.15
N ARG A 308 15.54 -7.69 -19.47
CA ARG A 308 16.82 -7.14 -18.97
C ARG A 308 17.02 -5.70 -19.45
N ASP A 309 16.66 -5.43 -20.70
CA ASP A 309 16.86 -4.13 -21.34
C ASP A 309 15.71 -3.13 -21.02
N VAL A 310 14.87 -3.47 -20.04
CA VAL A 310 13.86 -2.57 -19.47
C VAL A 310 14.55 -1.53 -18.62
N GLU A 311 14.57 -0.30 -19.12
CA GLU A 311 14.84 0.88 -18.31
C GLU A 311 13.51 1.34 -17.71
N GLY A 312 13.37 1.32 -16.38
CA GLY A 312 12.12 1.72 -15.70
C GLY A 312 11.70 3.18 -15.99
N THR A 313 12.62 4.02 -16.44
CA THR A 313 12.39 5.40 -16.89
C THR A 313 11.92 5.49 -18.35
N ARG A 314 12.02 4.40 -19.14
CA ARG A 314 11.56 4.39 -20.53
C ARG A 314 10.03 4.27 -20.61
N PRO A 315 9.36 5.12 -21.40
CA PRO A 315 7.90 5.17 -21.43
C PRO A 315 7.22 3.84 -21.79
N GLY A 316 6.15 3.55 -21.05
CA GLY A 316 5.14 2.51 -21.28
C GLY A 316 5.49 1.05 -20.91
N TRP A 317 6.64 0.79 -20.28
CA TRP A 317 6.90 -0.51 -19.66
C TRP A 317 6.03 -0.76 -18.41
N PHE A 318 5.85 0.25 -17.56
CA PHE A 318 4.98 0.17 -16.36
C PHE A 318 3.55 -0.19 -16.74
N THR A 319 3.08 0.42 -17.81
CA THR A 319 1.77 0.17 -18.40
C THR A 319 1.60 -1.25 -18.90
N ALA A 320 2.57 -1.73 -19.69
CA ALA A 320 2.53 -3.07 -20.23
C ALA A 320 2.52 -4.11 -19.11
N ALA A 321 3.28 -3.88 -18.04
CA ALA A 321 3.26 -4.69 -16.83
C ALA A 321 1.87 -4.67 -16.16
N ALA A 322 1.31 -3.48 -15.92
CA ALA A 322 -0.01 -3.34 -15.30
C ALA A 322 -1.13 -4.01 -16.13
N ALA A 323 -1.10 -3.87 -17.46
CA ALA A 323 -2.04 -4.50 -18.37
C ALA A 323 -1.89 -6.03 -18.44
N ALA A 324 -0.70 -6.56 -18.13
CA ALA A 324 -0.45 -7.98 -17.95
C ALA A 324 -0.82 -8.48 -16.53
N GLY A 325 -1.24 -7.59 -15.62
CA GLY A 325 -1.60 -7.91 -14.24
C GLY A 325 -0.45 -7.74 -13.23
N GLU A 326 0.72 -7.27 -13.66
CA GLU A 326 1.94 -7.14 -12.87
C GLU A 326 2.10 -5.74 -12.27
N GLN A 327 1.25 -5.38 -11.31
CA GLN A 327 1.25 -4.04 -10.70
C GLN A 327 2.33 -3.83 -9.62
N ARG A 328 3.02 -4.89 -9.20
CA ARG A 328 3.95 -4.86 -8.05
C ARG A 328 5.42 -5.02 -8.42
N VAL A 329 5.72 -5.17 -9.71
CA VAL A 329 7.09 -5.37 -10.19
C VAL A 329 7.80 -4.03 -10.29
N ASP A 330 8.87 -3.85 -9.52
CA ASP A 330 9.75 -2.69 -9.66
C ASP A 330 10.63 -2.86 -10.91
N LEU A 331 10.28 -2.08 -11.95
CA LEU A 331 10.93 -2.14 -13.25
C LEU A 331 12.35 -1.55 -13.24
N THR A 332 12.65 -0.64 -12.32
CA THR A 332 13.99 -0.03 -12.23
C THR A 332 15.04 -1.04 -11.78
N THR A 333 14.63 -2.05 -11.03
CA THR A 333 15.50 -3.10 -10.51
C THR A 333 15.33 -4.43 -11.25
N LEU A 334 14.46 -4.50 -12.27
CA LEU A 334 14.20 -5.73 -13.04
C LEU A 334 15.38 -6.10 -13.94
N GLY A 335 15.96 -5.11 -14.63
CA GLY A 335 17.06 -5.31 -15.58
C GLY A 335 18.24 -6.08 -14.99
N PRO A 336 18.85 -5.59 -13.89
CA PRO A 336 19.93 -6.29 -13.21
C PRO A 336 19.56 -7.71 -12.73
N ARG A 337 18.31 -7.95 -12.29
CA ARG A 337 17.85 -9.29 -11.87
C ARG A 337 17.77 -10.27 -13.05
N MET A 338 17.31 -9.81 -14.21
CA MET A 338 17.33 -10.62 -15.44
C MET A 338 18.77 -10.93 -15.89
N ASN A 339 19.70 -9.98 -15.71
CA ASN A 339 21.11 -10.22 -16.01
C ASN A 339 21.71 -11.33 -15.14
N VAL A 340 21.39 -11.37 -13.84
CA VAL A 340 21.81 -12.45 -12.94
C VAL A 340 21.28 -13.81 -13.41
N LEU A 341 20.00 -13.91 -13.79
CA LEU A 341 19.43 -15.15 -14.33
C LEU A 341 20.20 -15.64 -15.57
N LEU A 342 20.46 -14.74 -16.53
CA LEU A 342 21.24 -15.05 -17.73
C LEU A 342 22.69 -15.45 -17.37
N ALA A 343 23.30 -14.82 -16.36
CA ALA A 343 24.65 -15.11 -15.93
C ALA A 343 24.79 -16.48 -15.25
N VAL A 344 23.78 -16.93 -14.49
CA VAL A 344 23.71 -18.30 -13.92
C VAL A 344 23.84 -19.36 -15.02
N ALA A 345 23.12 -19.16 -16.13
CA ALA A 345 23.17 -20.04 -17.30
C ALA A 345 24.39 -19.79 -18.22
N GLY A 346 25.29 -18.86 -17.87
CA GLY A 346 26.46 -18.51 -18.68
C GLY A 346 26.15 -17.80 -20.00
N LYS A 347 24.95 -17.21 -20.14
CA LYS A 347 24.50 -16.46 -21.33
C LYS A 347 24.82 -14.96 -21.26
N ALA A 348 25.22 -14.47 -20.10
CA ALA A 348 25.62 -13.09 -19.88
C ALA A 348 26.85 -13.02 -18.95
N PRO A 349 27.67 -11.95 -19.03
CA PRO A 349 28.68 -11.72 -18.02
C PRO A 349 28.00 -11.43 -16.68
N VAL A 350 28.59 -11.97 -15.60
CA VAL A 350 28.19 -11.59 -14.24
C VAL A 350 28.37 -10.08 -14.10
N GLY A 351 27.46 -9.36 -13.43
CA GLY A 351 27.64 -7.93 -13.17
C GLY A 351 28.72 -7.63 -12.14
N THR A 352 29.03 -6.34 -11.98
CA THR A 352 30.05 -5.85 -11.04
C THR A 352 29.50 -5.52 -9.67
N GLU A 353 28.17 -5.40 -9.54
CA GLU A 353 27.55 -5.08 -8.27
C GLU A 353 27.68 -6.24 -7.27
N ALA A 354 27.91 -5.89 -6.01
CA ALA A 354 28.18 -6.88 -4.96
C ALA A 354 27.01 -7.84 -4.74
N TRP A 355 25.77 -7.39 -4.93
CA TRP A 355 24.60 -8.24 -4.77
C TRP A 355 24.41 -9.20 -5.95
N GLU A 356 24.68 -8.78 -7.19
CA GLU A 356 24.65 -9.66 -8.37
C GLU A 356 25.69 -10.78 -8.25
N LEU A 357 26.91 -10.41 -7.86
CA LEU A 357 27.98 -11.38 -7.62
C LEU A 357 27.57 -12.40 -6.56
N ARG A 358 26.95 -11.97 -5.45
CA ARG A 358 26.47 -12.90 -4.42
C ARG A 358 25.35 -13.82 -4.93
N ALA A 359 24.43 -13.31 -5.74
CA ALA A 359 23.34 -14.10 -6.30
C ALA A 359 23.87 -15.22 -7.21
N VAL A 360 24.84 -14.90 -8.09
CA VAL A 360 25.49 -15.91 -8.93
C VAL A 360 26.39 -16.84 -8.10
N LEU A 361 27.07 -16.35 -7.06
CA LEU A 361 27.89 -17.21 -6.18
C LEU A 361 27.08 -18.27 -5.44
N ARG A 362 25.82 -17.99 -5.09
CA ARG A 362 24.93 -18.97 -4.43
C ARG A 362 24.51 -20.13 -5.33
N THR A 363 24.40 -19.88 -6.63
CA THR A 363 23.72 -20.78 -7.58
C THR A 363 24.67 -21.36 -8.64
N ALA A 364 25.64 -20.59 -9.11
CA ALA A 364 26.62 -20.99 -10.12
C ALA A 364 28.00 -20.33 -9.84
N PRO A 365 28.64 -20.63 -8.69
CA PRO A 365 29.87 -19.98 -8.25
C PRO A 365 31.04 -20.08 -9.22
N GLU A 366 31.11 -21.11 -10.05
CA GLU A 366 32.13 -21.26 -11.10
C GLU A 366 32.00 -20.23 -12.22
N ARG A 367 30.81 -19.62 -12.40
CA ARG A 367 30.57 -18.53 -13.36
C ARG A 367 31.20 -17.21 -12.92
N VAL A 368 31.53 -17.06 -11.63
CA VAL A 368 32.14 -15.85 -11.11
C VAL A 368 33.68 -15.94 -11.20
N PRO A 369 34.35 -15.03 -11.93
CA PRO A 369 35.81 -15.04 -12.06
C PRO A 369 36.53 -14.93 -10.71
N ALA A 370 37.69 -15.59 -10.60
CA ALA A 370 38.53 -15.56 -9.39
C ALA A 370 38.94 -14.14 -8.97
N SER A 371 39.21 -13.25 -9.94
CA SER A 371 39.52 -11.84 -9.68
C SER A 371 38.37 -11.12 -8.96
N ARG A 372 37.11 -11.36 -9.38
CA ARG A 372 35.92 -10.77 -8.77
C ARG A 372 35.60 -11.35 -7.41
N LYS A 373 35.82 -12.66 -7.22
CA LYS A 373 35.74 -13.32 -5.90
C LYS A 373 36.68 -12.66 -4.88
N ARG A 374 37.95 -12.44 -5.26
CA ARG A 374 38.95 -11.77 -4.41
C ARG A 374 38.57 -10.31 -4.11
N ALA A 375 38.12 -9.57 -5.12
CA ALA A 375 37.68 -8.19 -4.94
C ALA A 375 36.48 -8.08 -3.98
N LEU A 376 35.49 -8.98 -4.12
CA LEU A 376 34.33 -9.03 -3.24
C LEU A 376 34.70 -9.38 -1.80
N LEU A 377 35.56 -10.39 -1.60
CA LEU A 377 36.10 -10.74 -0.27
C LEU A 377 36.84 -9.56 0.37
N THR A 378 37.75 -8.94 -0.37
CA THR A 378 38.55 -7.81 0.12
C THR A 378 37.66 -6.62 0.50
N ARG A 379 36.64 -6.32 -0.32
CA ARG A 379 35.66 -5.27 -0.02
C ARG A 379 34.86 -5.61 1.24
N ALA A 380 34.31 -6.83 1.32
CA ALA A 380 33.51 -7.26 2.46
C ALA A 380 34.32 -7.27 3.76
N GLU A 381 35.59 -7.68 3.71
CA GLU A 381 36.52 -7.60 4.82
C GLU A 381 36.77 -6.17 5.28
N LYS A 382 37.14 -5.26 4.36
CA LYS A 382 37.37 -3.84 4.70
C LYS A 382 36.12 -3.22 5.35
N GLU A 383 34.95 -3.49 4.76
CA GLU A 383 33.68 -2.99 5.28
C GLU A 383 33.30 -3.61 6.64
N GLY A 384 33.51 -4.91 6.82
CA GLY A 384 33.22 -5.65 8.05
C GLY A 384 34.16 -5.29 9.20
N LEU A 385 35.43 -5.01 8.91
CA LEU A 385 36.40 -4.54 9.91
C LEU A 385 36.12 -3.11 10.36
N ALA A 386 35.56 -2.27 9.48
CA ALA A 386 35.21 -0.89 9.78
C ALA A 386 33.91 -0.73 10.59
N SER A 387 33.03 -1.75 10.61
CA SER A 387 31.73 -1.65 11.28
C SER A 387 31.18 -3.01 11.69
N SER A 388 30.83 -3.16 12.97
CA SER A 388 30.18 -4.37 13.51
C SER A 388 28.89 -4.72 12.77
N ALA A 389 28.11 -3.73 12.35
CA ALA A 389 26.88 -3.90 11.57
C ALA A 389 27.10 -4.60 10.21
N LYS A 390 28.33 -4.60 9.68
CA LYS A 390 28.66 -5.21 8.39
C LYS A 390 29.31 -6.59 8.50
N LEU A 391 29.53 -7.10 9.71
CA LEU A 391 30.12 -8.43 9.93
C LEU A 391 29.29 -9.57 9.34
N GLY A 392 27.95 -9.49 9.45
CA GLY A 392 27.06 -10.49 8.88
C GLY A 392 27.20 -10.60 7.35
N ARG A 393 27.34 -9.46 6.66
CA ARG A 393 27.63 -9.43 5.22
C ARG A 393 29.00 -10.02 4.88
N TRP A 394 30.00 -9.78 5.73
CA TRP A 394 31.32 -10.36 5.52
C TRP A 394 31.32 -11.88 5.69
N LEU A 395 30.68 -12.39 6.75
CA LEU A 395 30.49 -13.83 6.96
C LEU A 395 29.74 -14.49 5.80
N ASP A 396 28.69 -13.85 5.29
CA ASP A 396 27.94 -14.32 4.12
C ASP A 396 28.84 -14.43 2.89
N VAL A 397 29.58 -13.37 2.55
CA VAL A 397 30.53 -13.38 1.42
C VAL A 397 31.61 -14.46 1.61
N LEU A 398 32.12 -14.65 2.84
CA LEU A 398 33.14 -15.64 3.13
C LEU A 398 32.62 -17.07 2.95
N ARG A 399 31.40 -17.38 3.43
CA ARG A 399 30.71 -18.65 3.13
C ARG A 399 30.60 -18.88 1.62
N LEU A 400 30.12 -17.89 0.89
CA LEU A 400 29.80 -18.02 -0.54
C LEU A 400 31.06 -18.19 -1.40
N VAL A 401 32.11 -17.41 -1.13
CA VAL A 401 33.32 -17.42 -1.95
C VAL A 401 34.23 -18.60 -1.59
N GLU A 402 34.39 -18.90 -0.30
CA GLU A 402 35.29 -19.96 0.17
C GLU A 402 34.59 -21.31 0.34
N ARG A 403 33.27 -21.38 0.08
CA ARG A 403 32.42 -22.57 0.28
C ARG A 403 32.53 -23.17 1.67
N ARG A 404 32.69 -22.32 2.68
CA ARG A 404 32.79 -22.72 4.08
C ARG A 404 31.40 -22.80 4.72
N SER A 405 31.25 -23.66 5.72
CA SER A 405 30.08 -23.61 6.57
C SER A 405 30.04 -22.28 7.35
N LEU A 406 28.86 -21.89 7.84
CA LEU A 406 28.77 -20.69 8.69
C LEU A 406 29.62 -20.83 9.96
N ALA A 407 29.69 -22.04 10.52
CA ALA A 407 30.50 -22.34 11.69
C ALA A 407 32.00 -22.13 11.40
N ASP A 408 32.50 -22.61 10.27
CA ASP A 408 33.91 -22.44 9.89
C ASP A 408 34.26 -20.98 9.59
N ALA A 409 33.34 -20.26 8.93
CA ALA A 409 33.50 -18.83 8.66
C ALA A 409 33.55 -18.02 9.96
N LEU A 410 32.64 -18.31 10.89
CA LEU A 410 32.58 -17.68 12.21
C LEU A 410 33.81 -18.03 13.06
N SER A 411 34.21 -19.30 13.07
CA SER A 411 35.43 -19.77 13.74
C SER A 411 36.68 -19.04 13.22
N SER A 412 36.80 -18.86 11.90
CA SER A 412 37.88 -18.08 11.28
C SER A 412 37.91 -16.63 11.77
N LEU A 413 36.77 -15.93 11.81
CA LEU A 413 36.72 -14.55 12.33
C LEU A 413 37.06 -14.48 13.83
N LEU A 414 36.57 -15.42 14.63
CA LEU A 414 36.89 -15.50 16.06
C LEU A 414 38.37 -15.81 16.31
N GLN A 415 38.99 -16.66 15.49
CA GLN A 415 40.44 -16.88 15.54
C GLN A 415 41.20 -15.60 15.20
N ARG A 416 40.74 -14.80 14.23
CA ARG A 416 41.34 -13.50 13.91
C ARG A 416 41.20 -12.50 15.06
N ALA A 417 40.06 -12.47 15.74
CA ALA A 417 39.87 -11.67 16.94
C ALA A 417 40.81 -12.10 18.08
N ALA A 418 41.00 -13.41 18.25
CA ALA A 418 41.88 -13.99 19.28
C ALA A 418 43.39 -13.75 19.01
N LYS A 419 43.81 -13.75 17.73
CA LYS A 419 45.21 -13.56 17.28
C LYS A 419 45.68 -12.10 17.18
N ALA A 420 44.89 -11.11 17.58
CA ALA A 420 45.39 -9.74 17.62
C ALA A 420 46.36 -9.60 18.80
N ASP A 421 47.65 -9.85 18.57
CA ASP A 421 48.70 -10.09 19.58
C ASP A 421 49.13 -8.85 20.40
N GLY A 422 48.22 -7.91 20.67
CA GLY A 422 48.47 -6.72 21.50
C GLY A 422 49.36 -5.65 20.85
N LYS A 423 50.18 -6.00 19.84
CA LYS A 423 51.02 -5.06 19.07
C LYS A 423 50.22 -4.14 18.15
N LYS A 424 49.03 -4.57 17.73
CA LYS A 424 48.06 -3.76 16.98
C LYS A 424 46.70 -3.89 17.67
N PRO A 425 45.94 -2.79 17.79
CA PRO A 425 44.60 -2.85 18.35
C PRO A 425 43.74 -3.81 17.51
N THR A 426 42.99 -4.67 18.18
CA THR A 426 41.97 -5.49 17.52
C THR A 426 40.97 -4.57 16.84
N PRO A 427 40.61 -4.80 15.57
CA PRO A 427 39.53 -4.05 14.93
C PRO A 427 38.25 -4.10 15.77
N GLU A 428 37.62 -2.94 15.98
CA GLU A 428 36.46 -2.79 16.88
C GLU A 428 35.36 -3.81 16.59
N ALA A 429 35.06 -4.04 15.30
CA ALA A 429 34.06 -5.02 14.88
C ALA A 429 34.42 -6.45 15.34
N LEU A 430 35.68 -6.87 15.24
CA LEU A 430 36.11 -8.20 15.69
C LEU A 430 36.10 -8.31 17.22
N GLY A 431 36.44 -7.24 17.93
CA GLY A 431 36.31 -7.17 19.39
C GLY A 431 34.85 -7.27 19.85
N TRP A 432 33.95 -6.54 19.19
CA TRP A 432 32.51 -6.61 19.42
C TRP A 432 31.97 -8.02 19.14
N LEU A 433 32.36 -8.66 18.03
CA LEU A 433 31.95 -10.04 17.75
C LEU A 433 32.40 -11.00 18.85
N ALA A 434 33.63 -10.86 19.32
CA ALA A 434 34.15 -11.66 20.42
C ALA A 434 33.32 -11.48 21.70
N GLN A 435 33.01 -10.24 22.07
CA GLN A 435 32.15 -9.92 23.22
C GLN A 435 30.77 -10.57 23.10
N GLN A 436 30.11 -10.43 21.95
CA GLN A 436 28.77 -10.98 21.76
C GLN A 436 28.75 -12.51 21.78
N VAL A 437 29.77 -13.18 21.22
CA VAL A 437 29.88 -14.64 21.28
C VAL A 437 30.14 -15.14 22.70
N LEU A 438 30.91 -14.39 23.49
CA LEU A 438 31.12 -14.69 24.90
C LEU A 438 29.84 -14.50 25.72
N ALA A 439 29.11 -13.40 25.52
CA ALA A 439 27.81 -13.16 26.14
C ALA A 439 26.84 -14.30 25.80
N TRP A 440 26.66 -14.61 24.52
CA TRP A 440 25.86 -15.76 24.07
C TRP A 440 26.21 -17.07 24.80
N LYS A 441 27.51 -17.34 25.01
CA LYS A 441 27.97 -18.55 25.71
C LYS A 441 27.72 -18.51 27.22
N GLU A 442 27.79 -17.33 27.84
CA GLU A 442 27.73 -17.16 29.30
C GLU A 442 26.30 -17.01 29.83
N ASP A 443 25.46 -16.22 29.16
CA ASP A 443 24.10 -15.89 29.63
C ASP A 443 23.01 -16.15 28.58
N GLY A 444 23.37 -16.66 27.40
CA GLY A 444 22.40 -17.03 26.36
C GLY A 444 21.88 -15.86 25.54
N ARG A 445 22.50 -14.66 25.61
CA ARG A 445 22.12 -13.51 24.78
C ARG A 445 22.15 -13.84 23.29
N LYS A 446 21.10 -13.42 22.60
CA LYS A 446 20.95 -13.62 21.15
C LYS A 446 21.89 -12.70 20.39
N LEU A 447 22.63 -13.28 19.45
CA LEU A 447 23.48 -12.54 18.52
C LEU A 447 22.69 -12.24 17.24
N HIS A 448 22.73 -10.99 16.79
CA HIS A 448 22.09 -10.55 15.54
C HIS A 448 23.14 -10.04 14.54
N LEU A 449 23.24 -10.69 13.38
CA LEU A 449 24.18 -10.33 12.31
C LEU A 449 23.48 -10.30 10.95
N TRP A 450 22.88 -9.16 10.58
CA TRP A 450 22.24 -9.02 9.27
C TRP A 450 23.24 -9.24 8.11
N PRO A 451 22.90 -10.01 7.06
CA PRO A 451 21.59 -10.56 6.70
C PRO A 451 21.35 -12.01 7.16
N LEU A 452 22.18 -12.56 8.05
CA LEU A 452 22.09 -13.96 8.45
C LEU A 452 20.88 -14.18 9.38
N PRO A 453 20.05 -15.22 9.13
CA PRO A 453 18.97 -15.59 10.04
C PRO A 453 19.49 -15.98 11.42
N GLU A 454 18.77 -15.58 12.47
CA GLU A 454 19.14 -15.86 13.87
C GLU A 454 19.30 -17.36 14.14
N GLU A 455 18.36 -18.18 13.65
CA GLU A 455 18.38 -19.64 13.82
C GLU A 455 19.58 -20.31 13.13
N GLU A 456 20.05 -19.77 12.00
CA GLU A 456 21.27 -20.26 11.34
C GLU A 456 22.51 -19.89 12.15
N LEU A 457 22.55 -18.66 12.66
CA LEU A 457 23.66 -18.16 13.45
C LEU A 457 23.78 -18.90 14.79
N GLU A 458 22.65 -19.18 15.45
CA GLU A 458 22.61 -19.95 16.70
C GLU A 458 23.08 -21.39 16.47
N ARG A 459 22.66 -22.04 15.38
CA ARG A 459 23.18 -23.36 15.00
C ARG A 459 24.68 -23.34 14.77
N ALA A 460 25.18 -22.35 14.03
CA ALA A 460 26.61 -22.20 13.77
C ALA A 460 27.41 -21.95 15.06
N LEU A 461 26.91 -21.10 15.96
CA LEU A 461 27.52 -20.83 17.27
C LEU A 461 27.60 -22.11 18.11
N LYS A 462 26.53 -22.92 18.13
CA LYS A 462 26.52 -24.23 18.81
C LYS A 462 27.57 -25.17 18.24
N GLU A 463 27.74 -25.24 16.91
CA GLU A 463 28.80 -26.05 16.28
C GLU A 463 30.21 -25.54 16.61
N VAL A 464 30.44 -24.23 16.58
CA VAL A 464 31.71 -23.63 17.00
C VAL A 464 31.99 -23.91 18.48
N ALA A 465 30.96 -23.86 19.34
CA ALA A 465 31.11 -24.15 20.76
C ALA A 465 31.48 -25.61 21.04
N LYS A 466 31.00 -26.58 20.25
CA LYS A 466 31.39 -27.99 20.36
C LYS A 466 32.89 -28.21 20.12
N THR A 467 33.49 -27.44 19.22
CA THR A 467 34.92 -27.51 18.90
C THR A 467 35.78 -26.64 19.82
N GLY A 468 35.14 -25.84 20.69
CA GLY A 468 35.79 -24.96 21.65
C GLY A 468 36.05 -23.55 21.09
N LEU A 469 35.76 -22.53 21.89
CA LEU A 469 36.08 -21.15 21.54
C LEU A 469 37.60 -20.89 21.65
N PRO A 470 38.21 -20.08 20.76
CA PRO A 470 39.62 -19.72 20.88
C PRO A 470 39.94 -19.08 22.23
N ALA A 471 40.97 -19.59 22.93
CA ALA A 471 41.33 -19.15 24.28
C ALA A 471 41.60 -17.63 24.39
N GLY A 472 42.19 -17.04 23.34
CA GLY A 472 42.48 -15.60 23.26
C GLY A 472 41.23 -14.72 23.24
N LEU A 473 40.01 -15.28 23.12
CA LEU A 473 38.79 -14.50 23.25
C LEU A 473 38.52 -14.06 24.70
N ALA A 474 39.00 -14.79 25.71
CA ALA A 474 38.69 -14.52 27.12
C ALA A 474 39.03 -13.09 27.58
N ARG A 475 39.99 -12.42 26.93
CA ARG A 475 40.34 -11.02 27.19
C ARG A 475 39.26 -10.00 26.79
N PHE A 476 38.31 -10.41 25.96
CA PHE A 476 37.16 -9.59 25.55
C PHE A 476 35.94 -9.84 26.44
N ARG A 477 36.05 -10.70 27.47
CA ARG A 477 34.98 -10.81 28.47
C ARG A 477 34.79 -9.45 29.11
N GLU A 478 33.55 -8.99 29.13
CA GLU A 478 33.21 -7.83 29.94
C GLU A 478 33.55 -8.16 31.40
N GLU A 479 34.24 -7.24 32.06
CA GLU A 479 34.41 -7.34 33.51
C GLU A 479 33.02 -7.30 34.14
N LYS A 480 32.67 -8.34 34.89
CA LYS A 480 31.43 -8.36 35.66
C LYS A 480 31.46 -7.17 36.60
N VAL A 481 30.49 -6.27 36.44
CA VAL A 481 30.28 -5.16 37.35
C VAL A 481 29.78 -5.76 38.67
N ALA A 482 30.39 -5.39 39.80
CA ALA A 482 29.92 -5.81 41.11
C ALA A 482 28.76 -4.94 41.61
N ALA A 483 27.95 -5.47 42.52
CA ALA A 483 26.96 -4.69 43.25
C ALA A 483 27.64 -3.52 44.01
N PRO A 484 26.96 -2.36 44.17
CA PRO A 484 27.46 -1.26 44.99
C PRO A 484 27.81 -1.74 46.40
N ARG A 485 28.94 -1.26 46.92
CA ARG A 485 29.40 -1.62 48.26
C ARG A 485 28.38 -1.19 49.31
N GLY A 486 27.99 -2.11 50.20
CA GLY A 486 27.01 -1.86 51.27
C GLY A 486 25.55 -2.04 50.86
N LEU A 487 25.28 -2.46 49.62
CA LEU A 487 23.95 -2.89 49.21
C LEU A 487 23.78 -4.38 49.51
N GLU A 488 22.91 -4.71 50.46
CA GLU A 488 22.56 -6.08 50.80
C GLU A 488 21.49 -6.61 49.84
N GLY A 489 21.69 -7.82 49.32
CA GLY A 489 20.69 -8.53 48.52
C GLY A 489 19.92 -9.53 49.37
N HIS A 490 18.74 -9.94 48.90
CA HIS A 490 17.86 -10.85 49.61
C HIS A 490 17.80 -12.21 48.93
N ASP A 491 17.88 -13.29 49.71
CA ASP A 491 17.75 -14.65 49.18
C ASP A 491 16.33 -14.90 48.68
N ALA A 492 16.21 -15.19 47.38
CA ALA A 492 14.95 -15.42 46.71
C ALA A 492 14.99 -16.68 45.85
N TRP A 493 13.82 -17.18 45.49
CA TRP A 493 13.66 -18.38 44.67
C TRP A 493 12.63 -18.16 43.56
N ALA A 494 12.89 -18.72 42.38
CA ALA A 494 11.99 -18.67 41.23
C ALA A 494 11.36 -20.04 40.93
N ILE A 495 10.13 -20.00 40.42
CA ILE A 495 9.31 -21.12 39.97
C ILE A 495 9.07 -20.98 38.46
N GLU A 496 9.11 -22.10 37.74
CA GLU A 496 8.69 -22.14 36.33
C GLU A 496 7.16 -22.17 36.18
N VAL A 497 6.64 -21.39 35.22
CA VAL A 497 5.22 -21.44 34.83
C VAL A 497 5.00 -22.64 33.93
N HIS A 498 4.02 -23.48 34.24
CA HIS A 498 3.52 -24.46 33.29
C HIS A 498 2.11 -24.08 32.83
N ARG A 499 1.89 -24.02 31.52
CA ARG A 499 0.53 -23.96 30.95
C ARG A 499 -0.05 -25.37 30.98
N VAL A 500 -1.13 -25.57 31.73
CA VAL A 500 -1.78 -26.87 31.89
C VAL A 500 -3.22 -26.78 31.43
N LYS A 501 -3.73 -27.81 30.74
CA LYS A 501 -5.09 -27.83 30.18
C LYS A 501 -6.15 -28.47 31.09
N THR A 502 -5.75 -29.04 32.23
CA THR A 502 -6.60 -29.88 33.09
C THR A 502 -6.20 -29.80 34.58
N PRO A 503 -7.15 -29.83 35.54
CA PRO A 503 -8.61 -29.88 35.38
C PRO A 503 -9.26 -28.48 35.32
N LYS A 504 -10.35 -28.37 34.55
CA LYS A 504 -11.22 -27.17 34.50
C LYS A 504 -12.07 -27.07 35.77
N VAL A 505 -12.41 -25.85 36.17
CA VAL A 505 -13.29 -25.54 37.33
C VAL A 505 -14.52 -24.76 36.87
N ARG A 506 -15.55 -24.67 37.72
CA ARG A 506 -16.73 -23.82 37.44
C ARG A 506 -16.51 -22.42 38.02
N CYS A 507 -16.88 -21.40 37.26
CA CYS A 507 -16.97 -20.03 37.77
C CYS A 507 -18.09 -19.97 38.83
N PRO A 508 -17.83 -19.50 40.06
CA PRO A 508 -18.87 -19.33 41.07
C PRO A 508 -19.87 -18.23 40.71
N GLU A 509 -19.47 -17.26 39.88
CA GLU A 509 -20.33 -16.13 39.50
C GLU A 509 -21.22 -16.46 38.30
N CYS A 510 -20.63 -16.91 37.19
CA CYS A 510 -21.36 -17.13 35.94
C CYS A 510 -21.54 -18.61 35.55
N GLY A 511 -21.04 -19.56 36.36
CA GLY A 511 -21.14 -21.00 36.08
C GLY A 511 -20.31 -21.52 34.89
N ALA A 512 -19.59 -20.66 34.18
CA ALA A 512 -18.77 -21.03 33.04
C ALA A 512 -17.66 -22.02 33.41
N SER A 513 -17.26 -22.87 32.47
CA SER A 513 -16.13 -23.80 32.65
C SER A 513 -14.81 -23.08 32.38
N ILE A 514 -13.98 -22.91 33.41
CA ILE A 514 -12.72 -22.16 33.37
C ILE A 514 -11.53 -23.14 33.36
N ALA A 515 -10.59 -22.94 32.43
CA ALA A 515 -9.30 -23.64 32.43
C ALA A 515 -8.25 -22.89 33.26
N PRO A 516 -7.25 -23.56 33.86
CA PRO A 516 -6.21 -22.85 34.58
C PRO A 516 -5.39 -22.02 33.60
N LYS A 517 -5.13 -20.76 33.95
CA LYS A 517 -4.25 -19.85 33.22
C LYS A 517 -2.78 -20.22 33.45
N ALA A 518 -2.47 -20.68 34.66
CA ALA A 518 -1.13 -21.10 35.05
C ALA A 518 -1.16 -22.22 36.10
N GLU A 519 -0.17 -23.11 36.03
CA GLU A 519 0.20 -24.05 37.09
C GLU A 519 1.63 -23.72 37.54
N LEU A 520 1.80 -23.53 38.85
CA LEU A 520 3.06 -23.25 39.51
C LEU A 520 3.43 -24.48 40.35
N ARG A 521 4.63 -25.01 40.16
CA ARG A 521 5.15 -26.16 40.91
C ARG A 521 6.20 -25.68 41.89
N ILE A 522 5.79 -25.49 43.14
CA ILE A 522 6.66 -25.08 44.23
C ILE A 522 7.36 -26.34 44.78
N PRO A 523 8.69 -26.45 44.66
CA PRO A 523 9.45 -27.55 45.26
C PRO A 523 9.53 -27.41 46.79
N THR A 524 10.12 -28.38 47.46
CA THR A 524 10.39 -28.29 48.92
C THR A 524 11.42 -27.18 49.17
N LEU A 525 11.06 -26.17 49.96
CA LEU A 525 11.89 -24.99 50.22
C LEU A 525 12.70 -25.08 51.53
N GLY A 526 12.50 -26.15 52.31
CA GLY A 526 13.21 -26.38 53.58
C GLY A 526 12.62 -27.56 54.37
N LYS A 527 13.19 -27.85 55.55
CA LYS A 527 12.75 -28.98 56.41
C LYS A 527 11.28 -28.87 56.86
N THR A 528 10.75 -27.65 56.92
CA THR A 528 9.38 -27.34 57.39
C THR A 528 8.44 -26.88 56.28
N LEU A 529 8.94 -26.67 55.06
CA LEU A 529 8.21 -26.10 53.91
C LEU A 529 8.13 -27.13 52.77
N GLY A 530 7.05 -27.92 52.74
CA GLY A 530 6.87 -28.99 51.76
C GLY A 530 6.37 -28.52 50.39
N ALA A 531 6.68 -29.29 49.33
CA ALA A 531 6.29 -28.97 47.95
C ALA A 531 4.78 -28.78 47.71
N ARG A 532 4.41 -27.90 46.77
CA ARG A 532 3.02 -27.56 46.39
C ARG A 532 2.83 -27.40 44.90
N THR A 533 1.64 -27.71 44.43
CA THR A 533 1.16 -27.30 43.11
C THR A 533 0.07 -26.25 43.29
N VAL A 534 0.24 -25.09 42.65
CA VAL A 534 -0.69 -23.96 42.71
C VAL A 534 -1.25 -23.72 41.33
N ARG A 535 -2.58 -23.76 41.18
CA ARG A 535 -3.25 -23.48 39.91
C ARG A 535 -4.05 -22.20 40.03
N ILE A 536 -3.87 -21.32 39.05
CA ILE A 536 -4.52 -20.02 38.97
C ILE A 536 -5.56 -20.09 37.86
N TYR A 537 -6.80 -19.72 38.17
CA TYR A 537 -7.93 -19.69 37.25
C TYR A 537 -8.50 -18.26 37.20
N GLU A 538 -8.85 -17.81 36.00
CA GLU A 538 -9.51 -16.52 35.77
C GLU A 538 -10.65 -16.73 34.76
N CYS A 539 -11.86 -16.28 35.10
CA CYS A 539 -12.97 -16.30 34.17
C CYS A 539 -12.84 -15.16 33.17
N GLU A 540 -12.55 -15.46 31.91
CA GLU A 540 -12.36 -14.41 30.89
C GLU A 540 -13.59 -13.53 30.66
N THR A 541 -14.80 -14.06 30.87
CA THR A 541 -16.04 -13.29 30.74
C THR A 541 -16.20 -12.29 31.88
N CYS A 542 -16.09 -12.75 33.13
CA CYS A 542 -16.25 -11.88 34.30
C CYS A 542 -15.08 -10.90 34.46
N ALA A 543 -13.86 -11.31 34.13
CA ALA A 543 -12.67 -10.46 34.21
C ALA A 543 -12.68 -9.32 33.17
N ARG A 544 -13.39 -9.47 32.03
CA ARG A 544 -13.57 -8.38 31.06
C ARG A 544 -14.51 -7.29 31.55
N GLU A 545 -15.49 -7.66 32.38
CA GLU A 545 -16.46 -6.72 32.94
C GLU A 545 -15.88 -5.98 34.15
N GLU A 546 -15.18 -6.71 35.02
CA GLU A 546 -14.56 -6.15 36.23
C GLU A 546 -13.25 -6.89 36.57
N PRO A 547 -12.07 -6.38 36.16
CA PRO A 547 -10.79 -7.05 36.34
C PRO A 547 -10.22 -6.81 37.75
N THR A 548 -10.84 -7.43 38.77
CA THR A 548 -10.38 -7.37 40.17
C THR A 548 -9.76 -8.69 40.62
N SER A 549 -8.84 -8.65 41.59
CA SER A 549 -8.19 -9.86 42.15
C SER A 549 -9.16 -10.90 42.69
N ASP A 550 -10.33 -10.45 43.15
CA ASP A 550 -11.38 -11.28 43.74
C ASP A 550 -11.96 -12.29 42.74
N LYS A 551 -11.75 -12.04 41.44
CA LYS A 551 -12.16 -12.93 40.35
C LYS A 551 -11.15 -14.04 40.06
N LEU A 552 -9.97 -14.03 40.71
CA LEU A 552 -8.99 -15.10 40.61
C LEU A 552 -9.34 -16.24 41.57
N GLN A 553 -9.44 -17.46 41.04
CA GLN A 553 -9.46 -18.65 41.90
C GLN A 553 -8.08 -19.27 41.94
N VAL A 554 -7.55 -19.44 43.15
CA VAL A 554 -6.28 -20.13 43.40
C VAL A 554 -6.56 -21.46 44.08
N ARG A 555 -6.16 -22.57 43.44
CA ARG A 555 -6.25 -23.91 44.02
C ARG A 555 -4.86 -24.42 44.37
N VAL A 556 -4.73 -24.90 45.60
CA VAL A 556 -3.47 -25.45 46.13
C VAL A 556 -3.63 -26.94 46.35
N GLU A 557 -2.75 -27.72 45.76
CA GLU A 557 -2.73 -29.19 45.86
C GLU A 557 -1.40 -29.69 46.43
N ALA A 558 -1.47 -30.86 47.07
CA ALA A 558 -0.30 -31.51 47.65
C ALA A 558 0.57 -32.13 46.55
N GLY A 559 1.84 -31.72 46.48
CA GLY A 559 2.89 -32.34 45.68
C GLY A 559 2.89 -32.02 44.19
N ALA A 560 4.09 -31.94 43.62
CA ALA A 560 4.36 -32.19 42.21
C ALA A 560 4.99 -33.60 42.08
N PRO A 561 4.71 -34.37 41.00
CA PRO A 561 5.28 -35.70 40.83
C PRO A 561 6.82 -35.65 40.80
N LYS A 562 7.45 -36.73 41.30
CA LYS A 562 8.90 -36.94 41.33
C LYS A 562 9.53 -36.56 39.99
N GLY A 563 10.49 -35.63 40.00
CA GLY A 563 11.23 -35.18 38.82
C GLY A 563 11.28 -33.66 38.59
N THR A 564 10.89 -32.84 39.56
CA THR A 564 10.91 -31.38 39.43
C THR A 564 12.28 -30.79 39.78
N HIS A 565 12.81 -29.97 38.87
CA HIS A 565 14.04 -29.21 39.04
C HIS A 565 14.02 -28.42 40.35
N ALA A 566 15.15 -28.40 41.06
CA ALA A 566 15.33 -27.55 42.24
C ALA A 566 15.00 -26.09 41.87
N PRO A 567 14.39 -25.30 42.78
CA PRO A 567 14.11 -23.91 42.49
C PRO A 567 15.44 -23.20 42.19
N LYS A 568 15.45 -22.32 41.19
CA LYS A 568 16.64 -21.49 40.95
C LYS A 568 16.72 -20.49 42.10
N HIS A 569 17.62 -20.74 43.04
CA HIS A 569 18.00 -19.79 44.08
C HIS A 569 18.82 -18.66 43.46
N PHE A 570 18.50 -17.41 43.81
CA PHE A 570 19.26 -16.24 43.39
C PHE A 570 19.17 -15.16 44.47
N VAL A 571 20.07 -14.19 44.40
CA VAL A 571 20.05 -13.02 45.28
C VAL A 571 19.31 -11.90 44.55
N ASP A 572 18.19 -11.46 45.11
CA ASP A 572 17.43 -10.32 44.60
C ASP A 572 18.03 -9.01 45.10
N TYR A 573 18.13 -8.03 44.22
CA TYR A 573 18.61 -6.70 44.54
C TYR A 573 17.48 -5.67 44.32
N PRO A 574 17.41 -4.61 45.15
CA PRO A 574 16.36 -3.60 45.02
C PRO A 574 16.46 -2.87 43.67
N ASP A 575 15.35 -2.31 43.21
CA ASP A 575 15.35 -1.52 41.97
C ASP A 575 16.25 -0.29 42.08
N VAL A 576 16.49 0.38 40.95
CA VAL A 576 17.39 1.54 40.88
C VAL A 576 16.97 2.67 41.82
N HIS A 577 15.66 2.85 42.05
CA HIS A 577 15.13 3.91 42.89
C HIS A 577 15.36 3.61 44.37
N GLU A 578 15.07 2.39 44.82
CA GLU A 578 15.29 1.94 46.19
C GLU A 578 16.78 1.77 46.51
N ALA A 579 17.57 1.21 45.59
CA ALA A 579 19.02 1.10 45.75
C ALA A 579 19.69 2.48 45.94
N ARG A 580 19.19 3.51 45.25
CA ARG A 580 19.65 4.89 45.40
C ARG A 580 19.35 5.47 46.79
N LYS A 581 18.24 5.09 47.42
CA LYS A 581 17.91 5.51 48.79
C LYS A 581 18.78 4.81 49.83
N LEU A 582 19.04 3.51 49.62
CA LEU A 582 19.83 2.67 50.52
C LEU A 582 21.32 3.01 50.47
N VAL A 583 21.86 3.30 49.28
CA VAL A 583 23.28 3.65 49.10
C VAL A 583 23.44 5.17 49.08
N LYS A 584 23.64 5.77 50.26
CA LYS A 584 23.65 7.24 50.44
C LYS A 584 24.85 7.98 49.80
N LYS A 585 26.00 7.34 49.57
CA LYS A 585 27.22 7.99 49.02
C LYS A 585 27.89 7.11 47.96
N GLY A 586 28.16 7.67 46.77
CA GLY A 586 28.93 6.99 45.71
C GLY A 586 28.12 6.02 44.83
N PHE A 587 26.79 6.08 44.85
CA PHE A 587 25.93 5.28 43.98
C PHE A 587 26.02 5.77 42.52
N ASP A 588 26.54 4.93 41.63
CA ASP A 588 26.55 5.16 40.19
C ASP A 588 25.40 4.39 39.54
N GLU A 589 24.36 5.14 39.15
CA GLU A 589 23.15 4.59 38.56
C GLU A 589 23.43 3.84 37.25
N LYS A 590 24.36 4.32 36.41
CA LYS A 590 24.67 3.66 35.13
C LYS A 590 25.37 2.33 35.39
N ARG A 591 26.32 2.32 36.32
CA ARG A 591 27.05 1.12 36.71
C ARG A 591 26.15 0.11 37.41
N TYR A 592 25.20 0.57 38.24
CA TYR A 592 24.23 -0.29 38.89
C TYR A 592 23.22 -0.88 37.90
N ARG A 593 22.69 -0.08 36.96
CA ARG A 593 21.85 -0.58 35.87
C ARG A 593 22.59 -1.64 35.04
N LEU A 594 23.86 -1.41 34.73
CA LEU A 594 24.69 -2.39 34.02
C LEU A 594 24.92 -3.67 34.84
N PHE A 595 25.16 -3.55 36.15
CA PHE A 595 25.20 -4.70 37.06
C PHE A 595 23.89 -5.50 37.03
N LEU A 596 22.74 -4.81 37.14
CA LEU A 596 21.44 -5.45 37.05
C LEU A 596 21.26 -6.12 35.68
N GLU A 597 21.68 -5.49 34.59
CA GLU A 597 21.62 -6.04 33.23
C GLU A 597 22.44 -7.33 33.08
N GLN A 598 23.70 -7.29 33.51
CA GLN A 598 24.63 -8.41 33.45
C GLN A 598 24.19 -9.61 34.29
N ASN A 599 23.31 -9.41 35.27
CA ASN A 599 22.76 -10.47 36.12
C ASN A 599 21.29 -10.80 35.81
N GLY A 600 20.69 -10.20 34.78
CA GLY A 600 19.28 -10.45 34.40
C GLY A 600 18.26 -9.90 35.39
N LEU A 601 18.56 -8.75 36.03
CA LEU A 601 17.81 -8.10 37.10
C LEU A 601 17.27 -6.69 36.71
N LEU A 602 17.42 -6.27 35.45
CA LEU A 602 17.12 -4.88 35.00
C LEU A 602 15.63 -4.58 34.81
N GLU A 603 14.83 -5.58 34.47
CA GLU A 603 13.37 -5.44 34.41
C GLU A 603 12.80 -5.65 35.82
N PRO A 604 11.81 -4.87 36.27
CA PRO A 604 11.14 -5.16 37.53
C PRO A 604 10.37 -6.48 37.35
N GLN A 605 10.97 -7.60 37.70
CA GLN A 605 10.30 -8.92 37.77
C GLN A 605 9.60 -9.40 36.48
N ALA A 606 10.21 -9.31 35.29
CA ALA A 606 9.51 -9.78 34.09
C ALA A 606 9.11 -11.27 34.11
N VAL A 607 9.73 -12.11 34.94
CA VAL A 607 9.12 -13.36 35.37
C VAL A 607 9.62 -13.73 36.76
N LYS A 608 8.98 -13.28 37.84
CA LYS A 608 9.17 -13.94 39.14
C LYS A 608 7.84 -14.39 39.69
N LEU A 609 7.48 -15.61 39.30
CA LEU A 609 6.69 -16.51 40.11
C LEU A 609 7.64 -17.06 41.17
N GLY A 610 7.57 -16.56 42.39
CA GLY A 610 8.58 -16.87 43.40
C GLY A 610 8.32 -16.14 44.72
N GLY A 611 9.20 -16.34 45.69
CA GLY A 611 9.05 -15.78 47.03
C GLY A 611 10.37 -15.69 47.80
N TYR A 612 10.26 -15.31 49.07
CA TYR A 612 11.35 -15.31 50.04
C TYR A 612 11.21 -16.50 50.99
N ALA A 613 12.32 -17.10 51.41
CA ALA A 613 12.30 -18.23 52.33
C ALA A 613 12.41 -17.76 53.78
N GLY A 614 11.39 -17.98 54.61
CA GLY A 614 11.43 -17.71 56.05
C GLY A 614 10.03 -17.59 56.68
N PRO A 615 9.86 -17.87 57.98
CA PRO A 615 8.67 -17.42 58.70
C PRO A 615 8.71 -15.89 58.77
N TYR A 616 7.65 -15.22 58.33
CA TYR A 616 7.51 -13.78 58.58
C TYR A 616 7.18 -13.58 60.06
N GLU A 617 8.10 -12.96 60.79
CA GLU A 617 7.97 -12.74 62.23
C GLU A 617 6.99 -11.61 62.59
N ASP A 618 6.59 -10.79 61.60
CA ASP A 618 5.71 -9.65 61.80
C ASP A 618 4.34 -9.83 61.10
N PRO A 619 3.25 -10.14 61.84
CA PRO A 619 1.90 -10.27 61.30
C PRO A 619 1.33 -8.98 60.70
N GLU A 620 1.88 -7.80 61.05
CA GLU A 620 1.36 -6.51 60.57
C GLU A 620 1.75 -6.21 59.11
N GLN A 621 2.81 -6.84 58.59
CA GLN A 621 3.24 -6.72 57.18
C GLN A 621 2.43 -7.61 56.22
N LEU A 622 1.71 -8.60 56.75
CA LEU A 622 0.88 -9.53 55.97
C LEU A 622 -0.60 -9.13 56.07
N GLN A 623 -0.97 -7.98 55.51
CA GLN A 623 -2.39 -7.57 55.37
C GLN A 623 -3.17 -8.42 54.33
N LEU A 624 -2.75 -9.67 54.09
CA LEU A 624 -3.33 -10.57 53.08
C LEU A 624 -4.21 -11.70 53.66
N GLY A 625 -4.43 -11.70 54.99
CA GLY A 625 -5.59 -12.36 55.60
C GLY A 625 -5.57 -13.89 55.73
N VAL A 626 -4.43 -14.57 55.57
CA VAL A 626 -4.38 -16.02 55.84
C VAL A 626 -4.37 -16.29 57.36
N ARG A 627 -5.55 -16.55 57.93
CA ARG A 627 -5.73 -16.90 59.35
C ARG A 627 -5.28 -18.34 59.69
N CYS A 628 -4.04 -18.70 59.37
CA CYS A 628 -3.48 -20.02 59.66
C CYS A 628 -2.13 -19.88 60.39
N LYS A 629 -1.93 -20.60 61.50
CA LYS A 629 -0.70 -20.55 62.33
C LYS A 629 0.47 -21.38 61.77
N HIS A 630 0.39 -21.80 60.50
CA HIS A 630 1.40 -22.66 59.90
C HIS A 630 2.38 -21.83 59.05
N PRO A 631 3.60 -22.34 58.80
CA PRO A 631 4.54 -21.66 57.92
C PRO A 631 3.93 -21.36 56.55
N SER A 632 3.98 -20.10 56.15
CA SER A 632 3.53 -19.63 54.84
C SER A 632 4.70 -19.22 53.95
N ALA A 633 4.45 -19.16 52.65
CA ALA A 633 5.33 -18.55 51.67
C ALA A 633 4.54 -17.46 50.94
N LEU A 634 5.15 -16.31 50.70
CA LEU A 634 4.57 -15.24 49.89
C LEU A 634 4.98 -15.45 48.44
N LEU A 635 4.01 -15.59 47.55
CA LEU A 635 4.22 -15.58 46.12
C LEU A 635 3.98 -14.19 45.57
N HIS A 636 4.93 -13.66 44.80
CA HIS A 636 4.65 -12.54 43.92
C HIS A 636 4.32 -13.11 42.53
N LEU A 637 3.26 -12.58 41.91
CA LEU A 637 2.79 -12.96 40.59
C LEU A 637 2.71 -11.70 39.72
N SER A 638 3.17 -11.78 38.48
CA SER A 638 2.92 -10.76 37.47
C SER A 638 1.71 -11.17 36.61
N PRO A 639 0.60 -10.41 36.64
CA PRO A 639 -0.59 -10.75 35.85
C PRO A 639 -0.33 -10.84 34.35
N HIS A 640 0.48 -9.93 33.80
CA HIS A 640 0.84 -9.94 32.38
C HIS A 640 1.65 -11.18 31.97
N ALA A 641 2.61 -11.62 32.79
CA ALA A 641 3.40 -12.82 32.52
C ALA A 641 2.55 -14.10 32.52
N LEU A 642 1.43 -14.08 33.25
CA LEU A 642 0.47 -15.18 33.35
C LEU A 642 -0.69 -15.08 32.35
N GLY A 643 -0.77 -14.02 31.55
CA GLY A 643 -1.88 -13.78 30.62
C GLY A 643 -3.23 -13.53 31.33
N LEU A 644 -3.17 -12.93 32.52
CA LEU A 644 -4.32 -12.45 33.30
C LEU A 644 -4.73 -11.03 32.86
N GLN A 645 -5.99 -10.67 33.07
CA GLN A 645 -6.56 -9.37 32.66
C GLN A 645 -6.46 -8.27 33.74
N LEU A 646 -5.81 -8.56 34.89
CA LEU A 646 -5.69 -7.61 36.00
C LEU A 646 -4.84 -6.37 35.66
N PRO A 647 -5.24 -5.18 36.16
CA PRO A 647 -4.56 -3.92 35.85
C PRO A 647 -3.30 -3.65 36.68
N LYS A 648 -3.10 -4.36 37.81
CA LYS A 648 -1.94 -4.15 38.70
C LYS A 648 -0.71 -4.93 38.23
N PRO A 649 0.50 -4.35 38.30
CA PRO A 649 1.71 -5.01 37.82
C PRO A 649 2.16 -6.19 38.71
N ARG A 650 1.69 -6.27 39.96
CA ARG A 650 2.04 -7.31 40.94
C ARG A 650 0.82 -7.74 41.74
N VAL A 651 0.68 -9.04 41.96
CA VAL A 651 -0.29 -9.65 42.88
C VAL A 651 0.49 -10.51 43.87
N ALA A 652 0.32 -10.27 45.16
CA ALA A 652 0.91 -11.08 46.21
C ALA A 652 -0.08 -12.16 46.66
N VAL A 653 0.38 -13.41 46.84
CA VAL A 653 -0.46 -14.52 47.28
C VAL A 653 0.25 -15.23 48.42
N GLU A 654 -0.35 -15.20 49.60
CA GLU A 654 0.18 -15.93 50.74
C GLU A 654 -0.30 -17.40 50.71
N LEU A 655 0.64 -18.33 50.80
CA LEU A 655 0.39 -19.77 50.70
C LEU A 655 0.82 -20.53 51.95
N CYS A 656 -0.10 -21.28 52.54
CA CYS A 656 0.22 -22.21 53.61
C CYS A 656 0.99 -23.44 53.07
N MET A 657 2.19 -23.67 53.62
CA MET A 657 3.10 -24.74 53.18
C MET A 657 2.98 -26.02 54.02
N LYS A 658 2.01 -26.12 54.95
CA LYS A 658 1.73 -27.34 55.72
C LYS A 658 0.81 -28.34 54.98
N PRO A 659 1.22 -29.62 54.80
CA PRO A 659 0.42 -30.60 54.05
C PRO A 659 -1.00 -30.75 54.62
N GLY A 660 -2.01 -30.78 53.75
CA GLY A 660 -3.42 -30.96 54.13
C GLY A 660 -4.18 -29.68 54.52
N CYS A 661 -3.53 -28.51 54.59
CA CYS A 661 -4.20 -27.24 54.86
C CYS A 661 -4.87 -26.69 53.59
N LYS A 662 -6.22 -26.57 53.57
CA LYS A 662 -7.03 -26.22 52.39
C LYS A 662 -7.42 -24.73 52.25
N ARG A 663 -6.89 -23.82 53.07
CA ARG A 663 -7.25 -22.39 53.02
C ARG A 663 -6.10 -21.54 52.42
N PRO A 664 -6.07 -21.30 51.11
CA PRO A 664 -5.31 -20.21 50.52
C PRO A 664 -6.14 -18.92 50.56
N GLY A 665 -5.58 -17.83 51.09
CA GLY A 665 -6.13 -16.49 50.93
C GLY A 665 -5.41 -15.81 49.77
N VAL A 666 -6.17 -15.21 48.86
CA VAL A 666 -5.64 -14.26 47.86
C VAL A 666 -6.02 -12.89 48.38
N ALA A 667 -5.07 -11.98 48.44
CA ALA A 667 -5.37 -10.58 48.70
C ALA A 667 -4.39 -9.71 47.91
N GLU A 668 -4.81 -8.51 47.54
CA GLU A 668 -3.95 -7.57 46.82
C GLU A 668 -2.95 -6.91 47.76
N GLU A 669 -1.74 -6.67 47.26
CA GLU A 669 -0.82 -5.72 47.90
C GLU A 669 -1.51 -4.34 47.88
N VAL A 670 -1.84 -3.81 49.06
CA VAL A 670 -2.24 -2.41 49.20
C VAL A 670 -0.95 -1.63 48.98
N SER A 671 -0.89 -0.85 47.90
CA SER A 671 0.22 0.06 47.67
C SER A 671 0.30 1.01 48.86
N THR A 672 1.28 0.80 49.73
CA THR A 672 1.71 1.86 50.66
C THR A 672 2.28 2.98 49.79
N GLY A 673 1.58 4.11 49.78
CA GLY A 673 2.04 5.33 49.12
C GLY A 673 3.28 5.92 49.78
#